data_AF-A0A359EUR7-F1
#
_entry.id   AF-A0A359EUR7-F1
#
_cell.length_a   1.000
_cell.length_b   1.000
_cell.length_c   1.000
_cell.angle_alpha   90.00
_cell.angle_beta   90.00
_cell.angle_gamma   90.00
#
_symmetry.space_group_name_H-M   'P 1'
#
loop_
_entity.id
_entity.type
_entity.pdbx_description
1 polymer ?
#
loop_
_entity_poly.entity_id
_entity_poly.type
_entity_poly.pdbx_seq_one_letter_code
_entity_poly.pdbx_strand_id
1 'polypeptide(L)'
;MQPEIIHDSRNTTYRYPFGAVEVGSVVTLRCEVEGDGTEQVILRLWQEGVGETLYTMQPEVWRRKQETVKEEKLSDANIAPVESVSVRSLQGEPKTTKALDSLTNKAIQKKRSYVCRITVPETGCLLWYYFIIKKADKTVYYGNNATRLGGWGQQYEQEPPSYQITVYDCGAVTPDWMKQAVVYQIFPDRFNRGDVPLSQFTGKPNALLHGNWNDLPRYIKDPVEGSILYFDFFGGTLKGIREKLDYLEDMGITCLYLNPVFESRSNHHYDTGNYKKIDSFLGTEEEFVILCREAKEHGIRVILDGVFSHTGDDSIYFNRRGSYPETGAYQSKASPYHFWYQFKKFPEEYSCWWGDKSLPEVDERDSSYQDFIIRDKDSVLKHWLQAGISGWRLDVADELPDEFLKAFYSELKKSDPDAALIGEVWEDASNKISYGKQRAYLCGGKLDSVMNYVLRRLMLDFLLGKAGAGHTNTLYLQQMENYPKENLYAMLNLTGSHDVERILSVLAETSDQNRPGKAGRELMHENATDSSVLSIGEQRLLLFWAWQMTLPGMPCIYYGDEAGLLGGKDPDNRRPYPWGRENKKLQAYCRTFIQLRKKFDALRTGRMIPVFAEGDVYIYARSIEGGKDVFGKPAEDGLFFVALNRGTELHTVRVYTGELAFGELQPVGPVPAEPVSTVNGIFTVTLPPLGQQIYQCVEKGVYLPEQANGFPERVPADNKISPINLRKAGILLHPTSLWGHTGREKKKAAKEWIDFLAAAGQRIWQILPLNPPGLGDSPYLSVSAFAGHETLFAETEEKTCGSTKKTLSSANISIKVEEQQNYLAFCQENSYWLPDYALFRALRDHFHKPWQEWPEEIRIRRPAALKKYGKLLEKQTEIYKRKQFEFFRVWQEIKVCANTKGIEILGDMPIFVAADSADCWAHPEYFYLDEEGYPEEAAGVPPDYFSAAGQIWGNPLYRWDVMEKDGFRWWKERFRAITQFTDRIRIDHFRGFVAAWGVPRGEKDATAGSWKPAKGREMFLALREELPDLLLVAEDLGQISEEVYRLKNELGLPGMRILQFHFQNRADGICDFATEPNCVAYTGTHDNNTLRGWLEEEVSPELRNQLRCLTGSEPDSWSLIEYLYSRRAETVIVPAQDILDLPSSCRMNTPGIPSGNWMWKMEEGCLTEELANKLAKLVSKYARGSI
;
A
#
# COMPACT_ATOMS: atom_id res chain seq x y z
N MET A 1 -4.37 0.31 -29.10
CA MET A 1 -3.05 0.72 -29.61
C MET A 1 -2.24 1.16 -28.40
N GLN A 2 -1.03 0.63 -28.20
CA GLN A 2 -0.18 1.11 -27.10
C GLN A 2 0.33 2.53 -27.45
N PRO A 3 0.41 3.44 -26.47
CA PRO A 3 0.90 4.81 -26.72
C PRO A 3 2.41 4.83 -27.02
N GLU A 4 2.79 5.70 -27.97
CA GLU A 4 4.15 5.91 -28.49
C GLU A 4 5.12 6.50 -27.44
N ILE A 5 4.56 7.26 -26.48
CA ILE A 5 5.26 7.89 -25.35
C ILE A 5 4.47 7.63 -24.08
N ILE A 6 5.14 7.33 -22.97
CA ILE A 6 4.51 7.04 -21.68
C ILE A 6 5.20 7.80 -20.54
N HIS A 7 4.38 8.51 -19.77
CA HIS A 7 4.66 8.95 -18.41
C HIS A 7 3.35 9.02 -17.62
N ASP A 8 3.39 8.55 -16.37
CA ASP A 8 2.29 8.66 -15.41
C ASP A 8 2.80 9.25 -14.10
N SER A 9 2.41 10.49 -13.81
CA SER A 9 2.83 11.25 -12.63
C SER A 9 2.39 10.64 -11.28
N ARG A 10 1.45 9.68 -11.30
CA ARG A 10 0.96 8.97 -10.11
C ARG A 10 1.60 7.59 -9.94
N ASN A 11 2.36 7.13 -10.92
CA ASN A 11 3.06 5.86 -10.86
C ASN A 11 4.53 6.10 -10.52
N THR A 12 4.99 5.48 -9.42
CA THR A 12 6.34 5.66 -8.87
C THR A 12 7.46 5.16 -9.79
N THR A 13 7.12 4.36 -10.79
CA THR A 13 8.03 4.03 -11.89
C THR A 13 8.46 5.30 -12.63
N TYR A 14 7.51 6.18 -12.95
CA TYR A 14 7.73 7.38 -13.76
C TYR A 14 7.97 8.65 -12.95
N ARG A 15 7.47 8.73 -11.72
CA ARG A 15 7.68 9.88 -10.82
C ARG A 15 7.90 9.43 -9.38
N TYR A 16 9.11 9.63 -8.87
CA TYR A 16 9.46 9.26 -7.49
C TYR A 16 10.18 10.41 -6.77
N PRO A 17 9.83 10.73 -5.50
CA PRO A 17 8.68 10.19 -4.76
C PRO A 17 7.33 10.67 -5.31
N PHE A 18 6.25 9.98 -4.96
CA PHE A 18 4.88 10.39 -5.29
C PHE A 18 4.45 11.61 -4.45
N GLY A 19 3.58 12.45 -5.01
CA GLY A 19 2.97 13.59 -4.33
C GLY A 19 3.89 14.81 -4.15
N ALA A 20 3.50 15.76 -3.31
CA ALA A 20 4.32 16.90 -2.94
C ALA A 20 5.59 16.45 -2.19
N VAL A 21 6.67 17.24 -2.28
CA VAL A 21 7.99 16.88 -1.76
C VAL A 21 8.59 17.97 -0.87
N GLU A 22 9.40 17.56 0.10
CA GLU A 22 10.12 18.50 0.96
C GLU A 22 11.26 19.17 0.18
N VAL A 23 11.63 20.40 0.54
CA VAL A 23 12.80 21.11 0.03
C VAL A 23 14.07 20.23 0.02
N GLY A 24 14.94 20.41 -0.98
CA GLY A 24 16.18 19.63 -1.12
C GLY A 24 16.01 18.17 -1.55
N SER A 25 14.77 17.65 -1.64
CA SER A 25 14.50 16.29 -2.11
C SER A 25 14.93 16.07 -3.58
N VAL A 26 15.41 14.86 -3.89
CA VAL A 26 15.65 14.45 -5.27
C VAL A 26 14.40 13.83 -5.87
N VAL A 27 13.85 14.46 -6.91
CA VAL A 27 12.73 13.93 -7.71
C VAL A 27 13.27 13.26 -8.96
N THR A 28 12.94 11.99 -9.14
CA THR A 28 13.24 11.20 -10.34
C THR A 28 12.02 11.20 -11.27
N LEU A 29 12.22 11.65 -12.50
CA LEU A 29 11.21 11.66 -13.56
C LEU A 29 11.68 10.76 -14.71
N ARG A 30 10.82 9.84 -15.14
CA ARG A 30 11.06 8.96 -16.28
C ARG A 30 10.03 9.13 -17.39
N CYS A 31 10.47 8.93 -18.62
CA CYS A 31 9.62 8.95 -19.80
C CYS A 31 10.04 7.79 -20.71
N GLU A 32 9.10 6.92 -21.08
CA GLU A 32 9.35 5.86 -22.05
C GLU A 32 8.95 6.31 -23.45
N VAL A 33 9.81 6.04 -24.44
CA VAL A 33 9.60 6.42 -25.84
C VAL A 33 9.90 5.23 -26.75
N GLU A 34 9.13 5.05 -27.82
CA GLU A 34 9.46 4.06 -28.86
C GLU A 34 10.86 4.30 -29.47
N GLY A 35 11.64 3.23 -29.58
CA GLY A 35 13.11 3.28 -29.72
C GLY A 35 13.67 3.67 -31.09
N ASP A 36 12.88 3.65 -32.17
CA ASP A 36 13.37 3.98 -33.51
C ASP A 36 13.18 5.48 -33.80
N GLY A 37 14.29 6.20 -34.03
CA GLY A 37 14.29 7.60 -34.48
C GLY A 37 14.25 8.68 -33.39
N THR A 38 14.27 8.33 -32.10
CA THR A 38 14.38 9.32 -31.00
C THR A 38 15.83 9.77 -30.81
N GLU A 39 16.12 11.05 -31.04
CA GLU A 39 17.45 11.64 -30.93
C GLU A 39 17.74 12.18 -29.52
N GLN A 40 16.75 12.81 -28.90
CA GLN A 40 16.88 13.46 -27.60
C GLN A 40 15.54 13.50 -26.87
N VAL A 41 15.57 13.26 -25.55
CA VAL A 41 14.44 13.56 -24.66
C VAL A 41 14.89 14.64 -23.68
N ILE A 42 14.12 15.71 -23.57
CA ILE A 42 14.40 16.86 -22.70
C ILE A 42 13.26 16.98 -21.69
N LEU A 43 13.59 17.11 -20.42
CA LEU A 43 12.67 17.55 -19.39
C LEU A 43 12.70 19.08 -19.34
N ARG A 44 11.56 19.72 -19.55
CA ARG A 44 11.38 21.15 -19.32
C ARG A 44 10.83 21.34 -17.92
N LEU A 45 11.50 22.16 -17.12
CA LEU A 45 11.08 22.54 -15.78
C LEU A 45 10.90 24.05 -15.70
N TRP A 46 9.81 24.53 -15.12
CA TRP A 46 9.57 25.94 -14.82
C TRP A 46 9.38 26.12 -13.32
N GLN A 47 10.04 27.14 -12.79
CA GLN A 47 9.88 27.59 -11.42
C GLN A 47 9.45 29.06 -11.42
N GLU A 48 8.38 29.36 -10.70
CA GLU A 48 7.89 30.73 -10.59
C GLU A 48 8.93 31.65 -9.94
N GLY A 49 9.18 32.80 -10.54
CA GLY A 49 10.19 33.77 -10.09
C GLY A 49 11.65 33.46 -10.48
N VAL A 50 11.94 32.24 -10.97
CA VAL A 50 13.28 31.85 -11.47
C VAL A 50 13.27 31.69 -12.99
N GLY A 51 12.24 31.08 -13.56
CA GLY A 51 12.07 30.88 -15.00
C GLY A 51 12.26 29.42 -15.45
N GLU A 52 12.61 29.25 -16.72
CA GLU A 52 12.73 27.95 -17.37
C GLU A 52 14.11 27.31 -17.19
N THR A 53 14.14 26.00 -17.03
CA THR A 53 15.35 25.16 -17.08
C THR A 53 15.09 23.91 -17.92
N LEU A 54 16.04 23.57 -18.80
CA LEU A 54 15.95 22.40 -19.67
C LEU A 54 17.00 21.35 -19.27
N TYR A 55 16.57 20.12 -19.00
CA TYR A 55 17.43 19.00 -18.66
C TYR A 55 17.41 17.96 -19.79
N THR A 56 18.59 17.62 -20.33
CA THR A 56 18.68 16.47 -21.24
C THR A 56 18.58 15.17 -20.44
N MET A 57 17.53 14.39 -20.69
CA MET A 57 17.30 13.12 -20.01
C MET A 57 18.25 12.05 -20.55
N GLN A 58 18.73 11.19 -19.66
CA GLN A 58 19.67 10.14 -20.01
C GLN A 58 18.91 8.84 -20.34
N PRO A 59 19.29 8.11 -21.41
CA PRO A 59 18.77 6.78 -21.65
C PRO A 59 19.11 5.87 -20.46
N GLU A 60 18.09 5.25 -19.88
CA GLU A 60 18.26 4.31 -18.78
C GLU A 60 18.71 2.97 -19.38
N VAL A 61 20.03 2.78 -19.49
CA VAL A 61 20.59 1.48 -19.87
C VAL A 61 20.39 0.54 -18.70
N TRP A 62 19.39 -0.35 -18.80
CA TRP A 62 19.33 -1.53 -17.94
C TRP A 62 20.62 -2.32 -18.15
N ARG A 63 21.61 -2.15 -17.25
CA ARG A 63 22.88 -2.89 -17.31
C ARG A 63 22.59 -4.37 -17.01
N ARG A 64 22.35 -5.15 -18.07
CA ARG A 64 22.65 -6.58 -18.07
C ARG A 64 24.17 -6.74 -18.18
N LYS A 65 24.72 -7.50 -17.22
CA LYS A 65 25.98 -8.26 -17.23
C LYS A 65 27.32 -7.56 -16.93
N GLN A 66 28.02 -8.23 -15.99
CA GLN A 66 29.39 -8.76 -16.13
C GLN A 66 30.30 -8.02 -17.12
N GLU A 67 31.19 -7.19 -16.58
CA GLU A 67 32.57 -7.06 -17.07
C GLU A 67 33.42 -6.44 -15.96
N THR A 68 34.38 -7.23 -15.47
CA THR A 68 35.46 -6.81 -14.57
C THR A 68 36.30 -5.71 -15.23
N VAL A 69 36.25 -4.48 -14.72
CA VAL A 69 37.31 -3.48 -14.92
C VAL A 69 37.53 -2.69 -13.63
N LYS A 70 38.82 -2.48 -13.34
CA LYS A 70 39.46 -1.96 -12.13
C LYS A 70 38.94 -0.58 -11.69
N GLU A 71 39.02 -0.38 -10.37
CA GLU A 71 38.88 0.88 -9.66
C GLU A 71 39.59 2.06 -10.36
N GLU A 72 38.82 3.07 -10.75
CA GLU A 72 39.29 4.46 -10.78
C GLU A 72 38.28 5.37 -10.08
N LYS A 73 38.81 6.24 -9.23
CA LYS A 73 38.11 7.11 -8.30
C LYS A 73 37.09 8.03 -9.00
N LEU A 74 35.85 8.03 -8.50
CA LEU A 74 34.86 9.08 -8.76
C LEU A 74 35.23 10.33 -7.95
N SER A 75 35.57 11.41 -8.64
CA SER A 75 35.54 12.77 -8.10
C SER A 75 34.29 13.50 -8.58
N ASP A 76 33.72 14.29 -7.67
CA ASP A 76 32.54 15.15 -7.82
C ASP A 76 32.41 15.84 -9.18
N ALA A 77 31.25 15.71 -9.82
CA ALA A 77 30.85 16.52 -10.96
C ALA A 77 29.40 16.98 -10.81
N ASN A 78 29.24 18.16 -10.23
CA ASN A 78 28.03 18.98 -10.35
C ASN A 78 27.82 19.36 -11.82
N ILE A 79 26.63 19.12 -12.35
CA ILE A 79 26.27 19.46 -13.74
C ILE A 79 25.65 20.86 -13.76
N ALA A 80 26.33 21.80 -14.43
CA ALA A 80 25.88 23.18 -14.64
C ALA A 80 24.95 23.32 -15.87
N PRO A 81 24.03 24.31 -15.89
CA PRO A 81 23.15 24.58 -17.02
C PRO A 81 23.91 25.13 -18.25
N VAL A 82 23.47 24.76 -19.45
CA VAL A 82 24.09 25.15 -20.74
C VAL A 82 23.37 26.36 -21.34
N GLU A 83 24.14 27.36 -21.77
CA GLU A 83 23.66 28.59 -22.41
C GLU A 83 23.07 28.36 -23.82
N SER A 84 22.08 29.19 -24.16
CA SER A 84 21.25 29.17 -25.37
C SER A 84 22.02 29.36 -26.68
N VAL A 85 21.71 28.57 -27.73
CA VAL A 85 22.22 28.76 -29.09
C VAL A 85 21.06 28.97 -30.08
N SER A 86 21.17 30.03 -30.89
CA SER A 86 20.23 30.47 -31.92
C SER A 86 20.31 29.67 -33.23
N VAL A 87 19.16 29.44 -33.84
CA VAL A 87 18.92 28.69 -35.09
C VAL A 87 19.41 29.45 -36.33
N ARG A 88 20.10 28.75 -37.26
CA ARG A 88 20.16 29.10 -38.68
C ARG A 88 19.95 27.87 -39.56
N SER A 89 19.05 28.04 -40.52
CA SER A 89 18.67 27.18 -41.64
C SER A 89 19.82 26.87 -42.60
N LEU A 90 19.76 25.73 -43.31
CA LEU A 90 19.86 25.66 -44.77
C LEU A 90 19.56 24.25 -45.32
N GLN A 91 18.99 24.27 -46.53
CA GLN A 91 18.37 23.20 -47.31
C GLN A 91 19.37 22.24 -47.97
N GLY A 92 18.91 21.04 -48.35
CA GLY A 92 19.60 20.16 -49.29
C GLY A 92 18.98 18.77 -49.43
N GLU A 93 18.09 18.61 -50.41
CA GLU A 93 17.35 17.38 -50.77
C GLU A 93 18.15 16.52 -51.81
N PRO A 94 17.66 15.36 -52.32
CA PRO A 94 18.07 13.99 -51.95
C PRO A 94 18.67 13.19 -53.14
N LYS A 95 19.09 11.92 -52.92
CA LYS A 95 18.96 10.82 -53.93
C LYS A 95 19.41 9.41 -53.50
N THR A 96 18.45 8.47 -53.58
CA THR A 96 18.49 7.08 -54.11
C THR A 96 19.38 6.02 -53.44
N THR A 97 18.93 4.80 -53.09
CA THR A 97 18.21 3.79 -53.91
C THR A 97 17.41 2.74 -53.10
N LYS A 98 16.27 2.35 -53.70
CA LYS A 98 15.44 1.11 -53.63
C LYS A 98 16.01 -0.06 -52.80
N ALA A 99 15.28 -0.62 -51.82
CA ALA A 99 14.07 -1.45 -51.91
C ALA A 99 14.30 -2.85 -52.50
N LEU A 100 14.57 -3.83 -51.63
CA LEU A 100 14.00 -5.19 -51.66
C LEU A 100 14.39 -5.89 -50.33
N ASP A 101 13.43 -5.97 -49.40
CA ASP A 101 13.27 -7.03 -48.37
C ASP A 101 12.24 -6.55 -47.35
N SER A 102 11.03 -6.34 -47.85
CA SER A 102 9.83 -6.33 -47.02
C SER A 102 9.24 -7.73 -47.02
N LEU A 103 8.78 -8.17 -45.85
CA LEU A 103 7.88 -9.31 -45.57
C LEU A 103 8.59 -10.51 -44.90
N THR A 104 9.04 -10.32 -43.66
CA THR A 104 8.76 -11.23 -42.51
C THR A 104 9.57 -10.79 -41.29
N ASN A 105 9.06 -9.81 -40.54
CA ASN A 105 9.41 -9.57 -39.14
C ASN A 105 8.51 -8.43 -38.64
N LYS A 106 7.35 -8.75 -38.04
CA LYS A 106 6.70 -7.80 -37.14
C LYS A 106 7.59 -7.71 -35.89
N ALA A 107 8.55 -6.80 -35.95
CA ALA A 107 9.41 -6.47 -34.83
C ALA A 107 8.55 -6.04 -33.64
N ILE A 108 8.75 -6.70 -32.51
CA ILE A 108 8.32 -6.20 -31.21
C ILE A 108 9.09 -4.88 -31.00
N GLN A 109 8.43 -3.74 -31.19
CA GLN A 109 9.04 -2.42 -31.00
C GLN A 109 9.52 -2.29 -29.54
N LYS A 110 10.83 -2.15 -29.36
CA LYS A 110 11.47 -2.04 -28.05
C LYS A 110 11.38 -0.57 -27.59
N LYS A 111 10.57 -0.27 -26.57
CA LYS A 111 10.56 1.05 -25.93
C LYS A 111 11.87 1.27 -25.15
N ARG A 112 12.35 2.52 -25.10
CA ARG A 112 13.51 2.95 -24.31
C ARG A 112 13.03 3.88 -23.19
N SER A 113 13.47 3.62 -21.96
CA SER A 113 13.25 4.51 -20.81
C SER A 113 14.32 5.61 -20.79
N TYR A 114 13.90 6.84 -20.50
CA TYR A 114 14.78 7.98 -20.24
C TYR A 114 14.50 8.51 -18.84
N VAL A 115 15.56 8.88 -18.12
CA VAL A 115 15.49 9.32 -16.73
C VAL A 115 16.17 10.67 -16.52
N CYS A 116 15.60 11.48 -15.65
CA CYS A 116 16.19 12.70 -15.11
C CYS A 116 15.97 12.73 -13.60
N ARG A 117 17.01 13.11 -12.85
CA ARG A 117 16.94 13.33 -11.40
C ARG A 117 17.18 14.81 -11.16
N ILE A 118 16.19 15.49 -10.56
CA ILE A 118 16.26 16.91 -10.23
C ILE A 118 16.28 17.07 -8.71
N THR A 119 17.18 17.90 -8.19
CA THR A 119 17.12 18.35 -6.80
C THR A 119 16.17 19.54 -6.73
N VAL A 120 15.10 19.44 -5.94
CA VAL A 120 14.15 20.55 -5.81
C VAL A 120 14.75 21.69 -4.97
N PRO A 121 14.27 22.93 -5.14
CA PRO A 121 14.80 24.09 -4.40
C PRO A 121 14.79 23.94 -2.87
N GLU A 122 15.64 24.71 -2.20
CA GLU A 122 15.79 24.78 -0.74
C GLU A 122 14.69 25.61 -0.04
N THR A 123 13.72 26.11 -0.81
CA THR A 123 12.59 26.91 -0.31
C THR A 123 11.30 26.44 -0.94
N GLY A 124 10.20 26.43 -0.19
CA GLY A 124 8.89 26.02 -0.67
C GLY A 124 8.45 26.81 -1.91
N CYS A 125 8.09 26.10 -2.98
CA CYS A 125 7.70 26.68 -4.26
C CYS A 125 6.85 25.70 -5.10
N LEU A 126 6.41 26.16 -6.28
CA LEU A 126 5.77 25.33 -7.28
C LEU A 126 6.69 25.13 -8.48
N LEU A 127 6.84 23.89 -8.90
CA LEU A 127 7.54 23.52 -10.13
C LEU A 127 6.55 22.95 -11.14
N TRP A 128 6.79 23.22 -12.41
CA TRP A 128 5.95 22.77 -13.52
C TRP A 128 6.79 22.05 -14.56
N TYR A 129 6.40 20.85 -14.99
CA TYR A 129 7.20 20.09 -15.95
C TYR A 129 6.41 19.42 -17.08
N TYR A 130 7.08 19.22 -18.20
CA TYR A 130 6.69 18.36 -19.31
C TYR A 130 7.92 17.88 -20.08
N PHE A 131 7.73 16.95 -21.02
CA PHE A 131 8.80 16.37 -21.83
C PHE A 131 8.76 16.87 -23.26
N ILE A 132 9.93 17.14 -23.84
CA ILE A 132 10.13 17.47 -25.24
C ILE A 132 10.92 16.32 -25.87
N ILE A 133 10.35 15.66 -26.87
CA ILE A 133 10.94 14.52 -27.54
C ILE A 133 11.32 14.96 -28.95
N LYS A 134 12.62 15.00 -29.22
CA LYS A 134 13.17 15.28 -30.54
C LYS A 134 13.38 13.97 -31.30
N LYS A 135 12.72 13.86 -32.44
CA LYS A 135 12.92 12.79 -33.43
C LYS A 135 13.55 13.37 -34.69
N ALA A 136 14.12 12.51 -35.52
CA ALA A 136 14.84 12.93 -36.74
C ALA A 136 14.01 13.82 -37.70
N ASP A 137 12.68 13.66 -37.72
CA ASP A 137 11.77 14.38 -38.62
C ASP A 137 10.82 15.37 -37.91
N LYS A 138 10.68 15.28 -36.58
CA LYS A 138 9.71 16.09 -35.81
C LYS A 138 10.08 16.26 -34.34
N THR A 139 9.56 17.32 -33.72
CA THR A 139 9.53 17.46 -32.26
C THR A 139 8.11 17.22 -31.77
N VAL A 140 7.95 16.38 -30.77
CA VAL A 140 6.66 16.14 -30.10
C VAL A 140 6.81 16.42 -28.60
N TYR A 141 5.71 16.81 -27.97
CA TYR A 141 5.67 17.13 -26.55
C TYR A 141 4.83 16.10 -25.82
N TYR A 142 5.20 15.80 -24.58
CA TYR A 142 4.40 14.95 -23.71
C TYR A 142 4.24 15.63 -22.36
N GLY A 143 3.00 15.93 -21.99
CA GLY A 143 2.69 16.66 -20.77
C GLY A 143 1.49 16.08 -20.05
N ASN A 144 0.97 16.85 -19.12
CA ASN A 144 -0.26 16.55 -18.41
C ASN A 144 -1.43 16.47 -19.42
N ASN A 145 -2.45 15.69 -19.08
CA ASN A 145 -3.62 15.50 -19.94
C ASN A 145 -4.38 16.82 -20.17
N ALA A 146 -5.25 16.83 -21.19
CA ALA A 146 -6.01 18.01 -21.57
C ALA A 146 -6.90 18.56 -20.44
N THR A 147 -7.32 17.68 -19.52
CA THR A 147 -8.10 18.01 -18.32
C THR A 147 -7.25 18.55 -17.15
N ARG A 148 -5.91 18.52 -17.26
CA ARG A 148 -4.93 19.00 -16.27
C ARG A 148 -4.99 18.31 -14.91
N LEU A 149 -5.42 17.05 -14.87
CA LEU A 149 -5.67 16.34 -13.62
C LEU A 149 -4.46 15.54 -13.10
N GLY A 150 -3.34 15.49 -13.81
CA GLY A 150 -2.23 14.59 -13.47
C GLY A 150 -2.52 13.13 -13.87
N GLY A 151 -1.76 12.18 -13.36
CA GLY A 151 -1.78 10.79 -13.81
C GLY A 151 -1.13 10.60 -15.18
N TRP A 152 -1.75 9.78 -16.03
CA TRP A 152 -1.33 9.55 -17.41
C TRP A 152 -1.37 10.83 -18.24
N GLY A 153 -0.28 11.03 -18.98
CA GLY A 153 -0.15 12.16 -19.89
C GLY A 153 -0.70 11.94 -21.28
N GLN A 154 -0.50 12.95 -22.10
CA GLN A 154 -0.87 12.94 -23.50
C GLN A 154 0.23 13.57 -24.36
N GLN A 155 0.32 13.11 -25.61
CA GLN A 155 1.19 13.68 -26.62
C GLN A 155 0.55 14.90 -27.30
N TYR A 156 1.36 15.92 -27.58
CA TYR A 156 0.99 17.18 -28.22
C TYR A 156 1.99 17.56 -29.31
N GLU A 157 1.54 18.33 -30.30
CA GLU A 157 2.40 18.91 -31.35
C GLU A 157 3.02 20.25 -30.93
N GLN A 158 2.51 20.86 -29.86
CA GLN A 158 2.94 22.12 -29.29
C GLN A 158 3.05 22.01 -27.76
N GLU A 159 3.45 23.09 -27.09
CA GLU A 159 3.59 23.13 -25.63
C GLU A 159 2.34 22.57 -24.92
N PRO A 160 2.50 21.54 -24.08
CA PRO A 160 1.38 20.85 -23.44
C PRO A 160 1.06 21.48 -22.08
N PRO A 161 -0.10 21.15 -21.48
CA PRO A 161 -0.31 21.39 -20.06
C PRO A 161 0.81 20.74 -19.23
N SER A 162 1.33 21.46 -18.23
CA SER A 162 2.39 20.96 -17.35
C SER A 162 1.84 20.12 -16.19
N TYR A 163 2.66 19.19 -15.71
CA TYR A 163 2.49 18.57 -14.39
C TYR A 163 2.98 19.52 -13.31
N GLN A 164 2.46 19.37 -12.10
CA GLN A 164 2.86 20.14 -10.93
C GLN A 164 3.75 19.32 -10.00
N ILE A 165 4.70 19.99 -9.36
CA ILE A 165 5.37 19.49 -8.15
C ILE A 165 5.26 20.61 -7.11
N THR A 166 4.52 20.34 -6.03
CA THR A 166 4.52 21.20 -4.85
C THR A 166 5.75 20.87 -4.01
N VAL A 167 6.59 21.87 -3.78
CA VAL A 167 7.74 21.79 -2.86
C VAL A 167 7.37 22.52 -1.58
N TYR A 168 7.52 21.86 -0.42
CA TYR A 168 7.18 22.42 0.88
C TYR A 168 8.39 22.53 1.81
N ASP A 169 8.40 23.57 2.66
CA ASP A 169 9.48 23.87 3.58
C ASP A 169 9.78 22.72 4.56
N CYS A 170 11.05 22.61 4.96
CA CYS A 170 11.48 21.59 5.92
C CYS A 170 10.76 21.76 7.26
N GLY A 171 10.22 20.65 7.80
CA GLY A 171 9.48 20.68 9.06
C GLY A 171 8.12 21.37 9.02
N ALA A 172 7.53 21.62 7.83
CA ALA A 172 6.17 22.11 7.69
C ALA A 172 5.13 21.06 8.15
N VAL A 173 4.91 20.99 9.46
CA VAL A 173 3.96 20.08 10.11
C VAL A 173 2.70 20.82 10.54
N THR A 174 1.54 20.16 10.45
CA THR A 174 0.28 20.69 10.98
C THR A 174 0.06 20.19 12.41
N PRO A 175 -0.65 20.95 13.27
CA PRO A 175 -1.00 20.48 14.62
C PRO A 175 -1.67 19.11 14.58
N ASP A 176 -1.18 18.15 15.37
CA ASP A 176 -1.62 16.75 15.28
C ASP A 176 -3.10 16.54 15.61
N TRP A 177 -3.62 17.34 16.54
CA TRP A 177 -5.02 17.28 16.93
C TRP A 177 -5.95 17.58 15.75
N MET A 178 -5.51 18.37 14.75
CA MET A 178 -6.29 18.63 13.54
C MET A 178 -6.55 17.32 12.79
N LYS A 179 -5.55 16.44 12.64
CA LYS A 179 -5.69 15.15 11.94
C LYS A 179 -6.72 14.22 12.59
N GLN A 180 -7.01 14.44 13.88
CA GLN A 180 -7.94 13.68 14.69
C GLN A 180 -9.31 14.35 14.83
N ALA A 181 -9.44 15.62 14.42
CA ALA A 181 -10.57 16.45 14.80
C ALA A 181 -11.86 16.11 14.06
N VAL A 182 -12.98 16.36 14.73
CA VAL A 182 -14.29 16.58 14.12
C VAL A 182 -14.75 17.98 14.53
N VAL A 183 -14.91 18.85 13.54
CA VAL A 183 -15.20 20.27 13.70
C VAL A 183 -16.70 20.51 13.61
N TYR A 184 -17.22 21.38 14.46
CA TYR A 184 -18.61 21.84 14.44
C TYR A 184 -18.63 23.37 14.28
N GLN A 185 -19.11 23.84 13.12
CA GLN A 185 -19.22 25.25 12.82
C GLN A 185 -20.52 25.84 13.37
N ILE A 186 -20.41 26.89 14.18
CA ILE A 186 -21.53 27.58 14.83
C ILE A 186 -21.63 29.00 14.31
N PHE A 187 -22.82 29.37 13.86
CA PHE A 187 -23.22 30.77 13.71
C PHE A 187 -23.88 31.23 15.03
N PRO A 188 -23.21 32.05 15.86
CA PRO A 188 -23.59 32.25 17.27
C PRO A 188 -25.04 32.70 17.50
N ASP A 189 -25.50 33.73 16.80
CA ASP A 189 -26.87 34.29 16.93
C ASP A 189 -27.98 33.26 16.65
N ARG A 190 -27.66 32.15 15.96
CA ARG A 190 -28.63 31.18 15.45
C ARG A 190 -28.56 29.83 16.14
N PHE A 191 -27.61 29.62 17.05
CA PHE A 191 -27.40 28.31 17.63
C PHE A 191 -28.26 28.07 18.87
N ASN A 192 -28.12 28.87 19.93
CA ASN A 192 -28.96 28.75 21.11
C ASN A 192 -29.03 30.09 21.85
N ARG A 193 -30.24 30.56 22.17
CA ARG A 193 -30.46 31.76 22.99
C ARG A 193 -30.15 31.52 24.47
N GLY A 194 -30.36 30.29 24.94
CA GLY A 194 -30.41 29.96 26.36
C GLY A 194 -31.56 30.69 27.07
N ASP A 195 -31.43 30.85 28.39
CA ASP A 195 -32.45 31.50 29.23
C ASP A 195 -32.37 33.05 29.20
N VAL A 196 -31.72 33.65 28.20
CA VAL A 196 -31.53 35.11 28.10
C VAL A 196 -32.82 35.77 27.58
N PRO A 197 -33.47 36.66 28.36
CA PRO A 197 -34.71 37.30 27.94
C PRO A 197 -34.45 38.34 26.85
N LEU A 198 -35.40 38.47 25.91
CA LEU A 198 -35.30 39.42 24.80
C LEU A 198 -35.08 40.88 25.23
N SER A 199 -35.53 41.24 26.44
CA SER A 199 -35.34 42.57 27.02
C SER A 199 -33.88 42.94 27.31
N GLN A 200 -32.95 41.97 27.28
CA GLN A 200 -31.50 42.24 27.43
C GLN A 200 -30.83 42.65 26.12
N PHE A 201 -31.41 42.33 24.96
CA PHE A 201 -30.88 42.71 23.65
C PHE A 201 -31.30 44.14 23.32
N THR A 202 -30.54 45.11 23.83
CA THR A 202 -30.82 46.54 23.64
C THR A 202 -29.56 47.29 23.21
N GLY A 203 -29.71 48.49 22.66
CA GLY A 203 -28.58 49.37 22.36
C GLY A 203 -28.01 49.26 20.94
N LYS A 204 -28.40 48.25 20.14
CA LYS A 204 -28.04 48.20 18.71
C LYS A 204 -29.06 48.95 17.84
N PRO A 205 -28.65 50.01 17.11
CA PRO A 205 -29.55 50.70 16.20
C PRO A 205 -29.98 49.79 15.05
N ASN A 206 -31.27 49.82 14.72
CA ASN A 206 -31.85 49.07 13.61
C ASN A 206 -31.74 47.53 13.76
N ALA A 207 -31.62 47.01 14.99
CA ALA A 207 -31.75 45.58 15.24
C ALA A 207 -33.23 45.13 15.14
N LEU A 208 -33.50 44.15 14.30
CA LEU A 208 -34.77 43.42 14.23
C LEU A 208 -34.67 42.18 15.11
N LEU A 209 -35.37 42.20 16.25
CA LEU A 209 -35.36 41.09 17.21
C LEU A 209 -36.52 40.12 16.97
N HIS A 210 -36.20 38.84 16.79
CA HIS A 210 -37.19 37.79 16.63
C HIS A 210 -37.75 37.29 17.97
N GLY A 211 -39.03 37.56 18.19
CA GLY A 211 -39.79 37.06 19.35
C GLY A 211 -39.84 35.54 19.42
N ASN A 212 -39.96 34.89 18.26
CA ASN A 212 -40.08 33.46 18.12
C ASN A 212 -38.81 32.87 17.48
N TRP A 213 -38.19 31.89 18.16
CA TRP A 213 -36.98 31.22 17.68
C TRP A 213 -37.19 30.47 16.35
N ASN A 214 -38.44 30.19 15.98
CA ASN A 214 -38.78 29.42 14.79
C ASN A 214 -39.11 30.29 13.58
N ASP A 215 -38.95 31.60 13.67
CA ASP A 215 -39.13 32.51 12.54
C ASP A 215 -38.05 32.29 11.48
N LEU A 216 -38.33 32.74 10.25
CA LEU A 216 -37.37 32.68 9.15
C LEU A 216 -36.49 33.94 9.12
N PRO A 217 -35.18 33.81 8.80
CA PRO A 217 -34.28 34.94 8.62
C PRO A 217 -34.79 35.93 7.56
N ARG A 218 -34.51 37.22 7.76
CA ARG A 218 -34.92 38.27 6.81
C ARG A 218 -33.79 39.24 6.50
N TYR A 219 -33.60 39.55 5.21
CA TYR A 219 -32.86 40.75 4.80
C TYR A 219 -33.82 41.88 4.44
N ILE A 220 -33.81 42.93 5.25
CA ILE A 220 -34.54 44.17 4.97
C ILE A 220 -33.53 45.17 4.40
N LYS A 221 -33.55 45.37 3.09
CA LYS A 221 -32.66 46.28 2.36
C LYS A 221 -33.41 47.51 1.88
N ASP A 222 -32.69 48.61 1.74
CA ASP A 222 -33.18 49.80 1.06
C ASP A 222 -33.40 49.46 -0.42
N PRO A 223 -34.60 49.72 -0.98
CA PRO A 223 -34.93 49.33 -2.35
C PRO A 223 -34.18 50.12 -3.43
N VAL A 224 -33.59 51.27 -3.08
CA VAL A 224 -32.87 52.15 -4.00
C VAL A 224 -31.36 51.99 -3.82
N GLU A 225 -30.87 52.06 -2.59
CA GLU A 225 -29.43 51.99 -2.30
C GLU A 225 -28.90 50.57 -2.11
N GLY A 226 -29.77 49.59 -1.88
CA GLY A 226 -29.42 48.19 -1.62
C GLY A 226 -28.74 47.94 -0.27
N SER A 227 -28.56 48.98 0.56
CA SER A 227 -27.97 48.91 1.90
C SER A 227 -28.91 48.23 2.90
N ILE A 228 -28.36 47.60 3.94
CA ILE A 228 -29.18 46.93 4.97
C ILE A 228 -29.84 47.98 5.87
N LEU A 229 -31.18 47.97 5.93
CA LEU A 229 -31.97 48.86 6.78
C LEU A 229 -32.11 48.33 8.20
N TYR A 230 -32.31 47.02 8.35
CA TYR A 230 -32.42 46.36 9.65
C TYR A 230 -31.59 45.07 9.68
N PHE A 231 -30.82 44.89 10.75
CA PHE A 231 -30.02 43.69 10.98
C PHE A 231 -30.83 42.68 11.80
N ASP A 232 -30.83 41.44 11.33
CA ASP A 232 -31.74 40.38 11.77
C ASP A 232 -31.17 39.55 12.93
N PHE A 233 -31.79 39.56 14.10
CA PHE A 233 -31.25 38.91 15.31
C PHE A 233 -32.24 37.94 15.95
N PHE A 234 -31.76 36.74 16.26
CA PHE A 234 -32.49 35.72 17.01
C PHE A 234 -32.02 35.64 18.47
N GLY A 235 -30.88 36.23 18.81
CA GLY A 235 -30.38 36.35 20.18
C GLY A 235 -29.66 35.11 20.68
N GLY A 236 -29.02 34.33 19.80
CA GLY A 236 -28.09 33.29 20.24
C GLY A 236 -26.90 33.89 21.02
N THR A 237 -26.42 33.19 22.05
CA THR A 237 -25.42 33.72 22.99
C THR A 237 -24.27 32.75 23.27
N LEU A 238 -23.15 33.25 23.79
CA LEU A 238 -22.03 32.42 24.27
C LEU A 238 -22.49 31.49 25.41
N LYS A 239 -23.34 31.99 26.32
CA LYS A 239 -23.99 31.16 27.34
C LYS A 239 -24.83 30.04 26.72
N GLY A 240 -25.59 30.35 25.68
CA GLY A 240 -26.36 29.35 24.95
C GLY A 240 -25.49 28.26 24.30
N ILE A 241 -24.31 28.61 23.80
CA ILE A 241 -23.33 27.61 23.31
C ILE A 241 -22.85 26.73 24.46
N ARG A 242 -22.49 27.33 25.61
CA ARG A 242 -22.02 26.61 26.81
C ARG A 242 -23.03 25.57 27.31
N GLU A 243 -24.32 25.93 27.35
CA GLU A 243 -25.42 25.02 27.73
C GLU A 243 -25.54 23.77 26.83
N LYS A 244 -24.85 23.74 25.69
CA LYS A 244 -24.90 22.65 24.70
C LYS A 244 -23.57 21.92 24.53
N LEU A 245 -22.57 22.19 25.38
CA LEU A 245 -21.29 21.46 25.34
C LEU A 245 -21.47 19.95 25.56
N ASP A 246 -22.35 19.54 26.48
CA ASP A 246 -22.71 18.12 26.69
C ASP A 246 -23.24 17.46 25.40
N TYR A 247 -24.10 18.18 24.67
CA TYR A 247 -24.65 17.69 23.40
C TYR A 247 -23.55 17.52 22.34
N LEU A 248 -22.60 18.45 22.27
CA LEU A 248 -21.50 18.43 21.33
C LEU A 248 -20.49 17.32 21.67
N GLU A 249 -20.20 17.10 22.96
CA GLU A 249 -19.38 15.99 23.44
C GLU A 249 -20.03 14.63 23.12
N ASP A 250 -21.33 14.46 23.40
CA ASP A 250 -22.10 13.24 23.10
C ASP A 250 -22.13 12.93 21.59
N MET A 251 -22.20 13.96 20.75
CA MET A 251 -22.04 13.82 19.30
C MET A 251 -20.62 13.37 18.91
N GLY A 252 -19.62 13.66 19.75
CA GLY A 252 -18.21 13.32 19.54
C GLY A 252 -17.37 14.44 18.95
N ILE A 253 -17.86 15.69 18.96
CA ILE A 253 -17.17 16.87 18.46
C ILE A 253 -15.91 17.13 19.30
N THR A 254 -14.84 17.59 18.66
CA THR A 254 -13.55 17.90 19.32
C THR A 254 -13.07 19.32 19.05
N CYS A 255 -13.77 20.07 18.19
CA CYS A 255 -13.43 21.45 17.87
C CYS A 255 -14.68 22.24 17.48
N LEU A 256 -14.85 23.44 18.05
CA LEU A 256 -15.79 24.44 17.59
C LEU A 256 -15.08 25.41 16.66
N TYR A 257 -15.76 25.75 15.57
CA TYR A 257 -15.41 26.89 14.75
C TYR A 257 -16.55 27.90 14.86
N LEU A 258 -16.29 29.05 15.49
CA LEU A 258 -17.28 30.10 15.61
C LEU A 258 -17.11 31.09 14.45
N ASN A 259 -18.20 31.38 13.74
CA ASN A 259 -18.30 32.60 12.94
C ASN A 259 -18.01 33.84 13.81
N PRO A 260 -17.71 35.02 13.22
CA PRO A 260 -17.16 36.13 13.99
C PRO A 260 -18.03 36.50 15.20
N VAL A 261 -17.36 36.79 16.32
CA VAL A 261 -17.99 37.06 17.63
C VAL A 261 -17.73 38.47 18.15
N PHE A 262 -16.94 39.24 17.41
CA PHE A 262 -16.52 40.58 17.84
C PHE A 262 -17.63 41.59 17.65
N GLU A 263 -17.58 42.67 18.45
CA GLU A 263 -18.55 43.75 18.41
C GLU A 263 -18.76 44.26 16.98
N SER A 264 -20.02 44.29 16.54
CA SER A 264 -20.43 44.75 15.22
C SER A 264 -21.87 45.29 15.21
N ARG A 265 -22.33 45.82 14.07
CA ARG A 265 -23.76 46.19 13.92
C ARG A 265 -24.62 45.04 13.45
N SER A 266 -24.06 44.18 12.59
CA SER A 266 -24.78 43.06 12.00
C SER A 266 -24.89 41.85 12.94
N ASN A 267 -25.60 40.83 12.45
CA ASN A 267 -25.72 39.51 13.07
C ASN A 267 -24.60 38.53 12.68
N HIS A 268 -23.86 38.84 11.62
CA HIS A 268 -22.82 37.98 11.05
C HIS A 268 -21.43 38.44 11.50
N HIS A 269 -21.31 39.67 11.98
CA HIS A 269 -20.12 40.22 12.63
C HIS A 269 -18.87 40.40 11.76
N TYR A 270 -18.94 40.07 10.45
CA TYR A 270 -17.91 40.44 9.46
C TYR A 270 -17.68 41.96 9.34
N ASP A 271 -18.68 42.79 9.65
CA ASP A 271 -18.55 44.25 9.78
C ASP A 271 -17.92 44.64 11.14
N THR A 272 -16.72 44.13 11.43
CA THR A 272 -16.11 44.25 12.77
C THR A 272 -16.00 45.70 13.21
N GLY A 273 -16.65 46.01 14.33
CA GLY A 273 -16.63 47.30 15.01
C GLY A 273 -15.44 47.45 15.96
N ASN A 274 -15.15 46.40 16.75
CA ASN A 274 -14.01 46.35 17.66
C ASN A 274 -13.47 44.92 17.85
N TYR A 275 -12.29 44.63 17.27
CA TYR A 275 -11.62 43.32 17.34
C TYR A 275 -11.30 42.79 18.75
N LYS A 276 -11.21 43.66 19.77
CA LYS A 276 -10.83 43.26 21.14
C LYS A 276 -12.02 43.18 22.08
N LYS A 277 -13.24 43.24 21.54
CA LYS A 277 -14.46 43.25 22.32
C LYS A 277 -15.46 42.23 21.78
N ILE A 278 -16.02 41.40 22.66
CA ILE A 278 -17.13 40.51 22.31
C ILE A 278 -18.38 41.36 22.05
N ASP A 279 -19.17 40.94 21.07
CA ASP A 279 -20.42 41.59 20.79
C ASP A 279 -21.40 41.48 21.97
N SER A 280 -21.93 42.63 22.40
CA SER A 280 -22.85 42.71 23.54
C SER A 280 -24.13 41.86 23.40
N PHE A 281 -24.54 41.50 22.18
CA PHE A 281 -25.67 40.58 21.99
C PHE A 281 -25.26 39.11 22.19
N LEU A 282 -23.98 38.77 22.06
CA LEU A 282 -23.48 37.42 22.29
C LEU A 282 -23.06 37.17 23.74
N GLY A 283 -22.53 38.19 24.43
CA GLY A 283 -22.10 38.11 25.82
C GLY A 283 -20.95 39.06 26.15
N THR A 284 -20.06 38.62 27.03
CA THR A 284 -18.88 39.35 27.51
C THR A 284 -17.57 38.59 27.24
N GLU A 285 -16.44 39.28 27.33
CA GLU A 285 -15.10 38.67 27.24
C GLU A 285 -14.88 37.62 28.33
N GLU A 286 -15.34 37.88 29.56
CA GLU A 286 -15.26 36.91 30.65
C GLU A 286 -16.06 35.64 30.34
N GLU A 287 -17.27 35.78 29.78
CA GLU A 287 -18.06 34.63 29.34
C GLU A 287 -17.41 33.85 28.21
N PHE A 288 -16.68 34.53 27.33
CA PHE A 288 -15.90 33.87 26.28
C PHE A 288 -14.74 33.05 26.85
N VAL A 289 -13.97 33.61 27.79
CA VAL A 289 -12.90 32.86 28.49
C VAL A 289 -13.47 31.64 29.21
N ILE A 290 -14.64 31.78 29.84
CA ILE A 290 -15.34 30.67 30.47
C ILE A 290 -15.76 29.61 29.45
N LEU A 291 -16.30 30.01 28.28
CA LEU A 291 -16.63 29.09 27.19
C LEU A 291 -15.40 28.30 26.73
N CYS A 292 -14.26 28.96 26.48
CA CYS A 292 -13.04 28.28 26.06
C CYS A 292 -12.54 27.27 27.11
N ARG A 293 -12.61 27.64 28.39
CA ARG A 293 -12.24 26.74 29.49
C ARG A 293 -13.18 25.53 29.60
N GLU A 294 -14.49 25.75 29.63
CA GLU A 294 -15.48 24.68 29.72
C GLU A 294 -15.40 23.78 28.48
N ALA A 295 -15.31 24.33 27.27
CA ALA A 295 -15.11 23.55 26.05
C ALA A 295 -13.87 22.64 26.16
N LYS A 296 -12.76 23.17 26.68
CA LYS A 296 -11.53 22.37 26.91
C LYS A 296 -11.74 21.23 27.92
N GLU A 297 -12.55 21.43 28.96
CA GLU A 297 -12.92 20.38 29.93
C GLU A 297 -13.71 19.23 29.25
N HIS A 298 -14.52 19.54 28.24
CA HIS A 298 -15.18 18.57 27.36
C HIS A 298 -14.28 18.00 26.24
N GLY A 299 -12.99 18.33 26.23
CA GLY A 299 -12.06 17.93 25.16
C GLY A 299 -12.31 18.63 23.82
N ILE A 300 -13.00 19.77 23.83
CA ILE A 300 -13.38 20.56 22.66
C ILE A 300 -12.50 21.81 22.57
N ARG A 301 -11.82 21.97 21.44
CA ARG A 301 -11.05 23.18 21.10
C ARG A 301 -11.94 24.27 20.51
N VAL A 302 -11.53 25.53 20.56
CA VAL A 302 -12.28 26.65 19.97
C VAL A 302 -11.41 27.40 18.97
N ILE A 303 -11.90 27.56 17.73
CA ILE A 303 -11.32 28.38 16.67
C ILE A 303 -12.23 29.57 16.43
N LEU A 304 -11.64 30.76 16.28
CA LEU A 304 -12.35 31.98 15.91
C LEU A 304 -12.15 32.34 14.44
N ASP A 305 -13.15 33.03 13.88
CA ASP A 305 -13.05 33.68 12.59
C ASP A 305 -12.33 35.04 12.70
N GLY A 306 -11.29 35.25 11.90
CA GLY A 306 -10.46 36.44 11.86
C GLY A 306 -10.69 37.20 10.56
N VAL A 307 -11.40 38.33 10.65
CA VAL A 307 -11.77 39.20 9.53
C VAL A 307 -10.80 40.36 9.44
N PHE A 308 -9.70 40.19 8.69
CA PHE A 308 -8.57 41.13 8.70
C PHE A 308 -8.34 41.86 7.36
N SER A 309 -9.14 41.61 6.33
CA SER A 309 -9.08 42.37 5.06
C SER A 309 -9.89 43.67 5.09
N HIS A 310 -10.87 43.76 5.99
CA HIS A 310 -11.75 44.91 6.13
C HIS A 310 -12.29 45.03 7.56
N THR A 311 -12.92 46.17 7.84
CA THR A 311 -13.66 46.45 9.09
C THR A 311 -15.09 46.86 8.75
N GLY A 312 -15.96 47.05 9.74
CA GLY A 312 -17.23 47.74 9.54
C GLY A 312 -17.07 49.26 9.35
N ASP A 313 -17.96 49.87 8.56
CA ASP A 313 -17.99 51.33 8.37
C ASP A 313 -18.28 52.09 9.67
N ASP A 314 -18.96 51.44 10.61
CA ASP A 314 -19.20 51.91 11.96
C ASP A 314 -18.34 51.15 12.99
N SER A 315 -17.03 51.18 12.79
CA SER A 315 -16.02 50.68 13.71
C SER A 315 -15.34 51.79 14.50
N ILE A 316 -14.65 51.47 15.60
CA ILE A 316 -13.82 52.44 16.34
C ILE A 316 -12.72 53.05 15.44
N TYR A 317 -12.33 52.29 14.42
CA TYR A 317 -11.24 52.60 13.51
C TYR A 317 -11.68 53.53 12.37
N PHE A 318 -12.82 53.25 11.74
CA PHE A 318 -13.35 54.04 10.62
C PHE A 318 -14.34 55.12 11.08
N ASN A 319 -15.22 54.77 12.01
CA ASN A 319 -16.22 55.61 12.70
C ASN A 319 -17.05 56.52 11.80
N ARG A 320 -17.60 56.01 10.69
CA ARG A 320 -18.37 56.81 9.72
C ARG A 320 -19.60 57.48 10.33
N ARG A 321 -20.22 56.85 11.34
CA ARG A 321 -21.48 57.30 11.95
C ARG A 321 -21.31 58.06 13.26
N GLY A 322 -20.08 58.13 13.80
CA GLY A 322 -19.82 58.79 15.08
C GLY A 322 -20.39 58.03 16.28
N SER A 323 -20.50 56.70 16.18
CA SER A 323 -21.00 55.85 17.26
C SER A 323 -20.01 55.72 18.42
N TYR A 324 -18.72 55.99 18.17
CA TYR A 324 -17.66 55.92 19.19
C TYR A 324 -17.11 57.32 19.53
N PRO A 325 -16.66 57.54 20.79
CA PRO A 325 -16.07 58.81 21.19
C PRO A 325 -14.70 59.08 20.53
N GLU A 326 -13.99 58.04 20.10
CA GLU A 326 -12.73 58.14 19.37
C GLU A 326 -12.93 58.69 17.95
N THR A 327 -11.97 59.47 17.46
CA THR A 327 -12.00 59.98 16.08
C THR A 327 -11.51 58.92 15.09
N GLY A 328 -12.41 58.41 14.25
CA GLY A 328 -12.09 57.41 13.22
C GLY A 328 -11.55 57.99 11.92
N ALA A 329 -11.05 57.11 11.05
CA ALA A 329 -10.41 57.43 9.78
C ALA A 329 -11.31 58.20 8.80
N TYR A 330 -12.62 57.96 8.81
CA TYR A 330 -13.58 58.68 7.96
C TYR A 330 -13.78 60.13 8.40
N GLN A 331 -13.69 60.39 9.71
CA GLN A 331 -14.02 61.68 10.30
C GLN A 331 -12.87 62.69 10.19
N SER A 332 -11.61 62.22 10.25
CA SER A 332 -10.44 63.10 10.21
C SER A 332 -9.21 62.39 9.65
N LYS A 333 -8.45 63.09 8.80
CA LYS A 333 -7.12 62.67 8.36
C LYS A 333 -6.08 62.62 9.50
N ALA A 334 -6.38 63.25 10.62
CA ALA A 334 -5.54 63.21 11.82
C ALA A 334 -5.85 61.99 12.73
N SER A 335 -6.83 61.16 12.37
CA SER A 335 -7.09 59.91 13.09
C SER A 335 -5.84 59.02 13.05
N PRO A 336 -5.48 58.35 14.16
CA PRO A 336 -4.37 57.40 14.16
C PRO A 336 -4.60 56.22 13.20
N TYR A 337 -5.86 55.95 12.85
CA TYR A 337 -6.26 54.89 11.94
C TYR A 337 -6.36 55.34 10.48
N HIS A 338 -6.09 56.61 10.15
CA HIS A 338 -6.30 57.12 8.79
C HIS A 338 -5.53 56.33 7.73
N PHE A 339 -4.29 55.93 8.04
CA PHE A 339 -3.42 55.17 7.14
C PHE A 339 -3.81 53.70 6.98
N TRP A 340 -4.70 53.20 7.85
CA TRP A 340 -5.23 51.86 7.68
C TRP A 340 -6.17 51.77 6.49
N TYR A 341 -6.67 52.88 5.96
CA TYR A 341 -7.67 52.88 4.88
C TYR A 341 -7.19 53.67 3.67
N GLN A 342 -7.69 53.29 2.50
CA GLN A 342 -7.33 53.94 1.23
C GLN A 342 -8.47 54.83 0.73
N PHE A 343 -8.26 56.15 0.78
CA PHE A 343 -9.21 57.14 0.25
C PHE A 343 -8.80 57.62 -1.14
N LYS A 344 -9.66 57.43 -2.13
CA LYS A 344 -9.53 58.04 -3.47
C LYS A 344 -9.89 59.52 -3.41
N LYS A 345 -10.96 59.86 -2.69
CA LYS A 345 -11.40 61.24 -2.42
C LYS A 345 -11.96 61.32 -1.00
N PHE A 346 -11.23 61.98 -0.10
CA PHE A 346 -11.60 62.04 1.31
C PHE A 346 -12.83 62.92 1.57
N PRO A 347 -13.77 62.50 2.45
CA PRO A 347 -13.91 61.16 3.03
C PRO A 347 -14.80 60.22 2.20
N GLU A 348 -15.40 60.69 1.12
CA GLU A 348 -16.57 60.09 0.44
C GLU A 348 -16.25 58.87 -0.44
N GLU A 349 -15.06 58.79 -1.01
CA GLU A 349 -14.63 57.70 -1.90
C GLU A 349 -13.39 56.99 -1.33
N TYR A 350 -13.56 55.72 -0.99
CA TYR A 350 -12.55 54.85 -0.41
C TYR A 350 -12.65 53.42 -0.98
N SER A 351 -11.58 52.65 -0.83
CA SER A 351 -11.55 51.22 -1.17
C SER A 351 -12.48 50.45 -0.24
N CYS A 352 -13.27 49.56 -0.81
CA CYS A 352 -14.32 48.84 -0.09
C CYS A 352 -14.54 47.47 -0.73
N TRP A 353 -14.79 46.49 0.13
CA TRP A 353 -14.85 45.10 -0.26
C TRP A 353 -15.97 44.89 -1.28
N TRP A 354 -15.60 44.53 -2.50
CA TRP A 354 -16.52 44.32 -3.63
C TRP A 354 -17.46 45.52 -3.91
N GLY A 355 -17.03 46.74 -3.55
CA GLY A 355 -17.81 47.96 -3.68
C GLY A 355 -18.86 48.18 -2.58
N ASP A 356 -18.93 47.32 -1.56
CA ASP A 356 -19.82 47.49 -0.42
C ASP A 356 -19.27 48.54 0.55
N LYS A 357 -19.87 49.73 0.54
CA LYS A 357 -19.47 50.86 1.38
C LYS A 357 -19.60 50.61 2.89
N SER A 358 -20.27 49.52 3.31
CA SER A 358 -20.33 49.12 4.71
C SER A 358 -19.08 48.39 5.19
N LEU A 359 -18.21 47.95 4.26
CA LEU A 359 -16.99 47.17 4.55
C LEU A 359 -15.75 47.87 3.97
N PRO A 360 -15.27 48.97 4.59
CA PRO A 360 -14.03 49.63 4.18
C PRO A 360 -12.83 48.68 4.30
N GLU A 361 -12.10 48.53 3.20
CA GLU A 361 -10.87 47.72 3.12
C GLU A 361 -9.73 48.37 3.89
N VAL A 362 -8.97 47.54 4.61
CA VAL A 362 -7.76 47.98 5.29
C VAL A 362 -6.51 47.75 4.44
N ASP A 363 -5.44 48.50 4.69
CA ASP A 363 -4.12 48.24 4.12
C ASP A 363 -3.33 47.31 5.05
N GLU A 364 -3.34 46.02 4.77
CA GLU A 364 -2.69 45.00 5.60
C GLU A 364 -1.16 45.04 5.51
N ARG A 365 -0.60 45.93 4.69
CA ARG A 365 0.84 46.20 4.61
C ARG A 365 1.27 47.33 5.53
N ASP A 366 0.33 48.14 6.04
CA ASP A 366 0.66 49.21 6.97
C ASP A 366 1.24 48.62 8.26
N SER A 367 2.38 49.18 8.71
CA SER A 367 3.08 48.65 9.87
C SER A 367 2.24 48.77 11.15
N SER A 368 1.50 49.86 11.32
CA SER A 368 0.70 50.06 12.54
C SER A 368 -0.51 49.12 12.59
N TYR A 369 -1.07 48.76 11.43
CA TYR A 369 -2.10 47.72 11.35
C TYR A 369 -1.53 46.33 11.65
N GLN A 370 -0.37 45.97 11.07
CA GLN A 370 0.30 44.69 11.37
C GLN A 370 0.73 44.59 12.83
N ASP A 371 1.18 45.68 13.43
CA ASP A 371 1.53 45.73 14.85
C ASP A 371 0.28 45.47 15.70
N PHE A 372 -0.84 46.13 15.39
CA PHE A 372 -2.11 45.95 16.09
C PHE A 372 -2.71 44.53 15.96
N ILE A 373 -2.69 43.93 14.77
CA ILE A 373 -3.27 42.58 14.56
C ILE A 373 -2.31 41.47 15.03
N ILE A 374 -1.00 41.61 14.79
CA ILE A 374 -0.03 40.51 14.91
C ILE A 374 1.01 40.77 16.00
N ARG A 375 1.80 41.86 15.88
CA ARG A 375 3.13 41.92 16.52
C ARG A 375 3.12 42.49 17.93
N ASP A 376 2.23 43.43 18.25
CA ASP A 376 2.17 44.06 19.57
C ASP A 376 1.96 43.03 20.68
N LYS A 377 2.32 43.41 21.92
CA LYS A 377 2.16 42.53 23.09
C LYS A 377 0.69 42.21 23.38
N ASP A 378 -0.17 43.18 23.14
CA ASP A 378 -1.63 43.06 23.21
C ASP A 378 -2.21 43.14 21.78
N SER A 379 -1.59 42.45 20.82
CA SER A 379 -2.17 42.35 19.48
C SER A 379 -3.46 41.51 19.48
N VAL A 380 -4.32 41.69 18.48
CA VAL A 380 -5.57 40.90 18.36
C VAL A 380 -5.29 39.39 18.40
N LEU A 381 -4.26 38.94 17.68
CA LEU A 381 -3.81 37.55 17.71
C LEU A 381 -3.52 37.06 19.13
N LYS A 382 -2.71 37.80 19.90
CA LYS A 382 -2.26 37.36 21.23
C LYS A 382 -3.34 37.50 22.28
N HIS A 383 -4.16 38.54 22.17
CA HIS A 383 -5.28 38.79 23.06
C HIS A 383 -6.20 37.58 23.14
N TRP A 384 -6.65 37.05 21.99
CA TRP A 384 -7.57 35.92 21.98
C TRP A 384 -6.90 34.56 22.21
N LEU A 385 -5.61 34.40 21.86
CA LEU A 385 -4.84 33.22 22.29
C LEU A 385 -4.75 33.15 23.83
N GLN A 386 -4.52 34.29 24.49
CA GLN A 386 -4.54 34.37 25.96
C GLN A 386 -5.93 34.09 26.54
N ALA A 387 -7.00 34.44 25.81
CA ALA A 387 -8.37 34.11 26.18
C ALA A 387 -8.70 32.61 26.05
N GLY A 388 -7.88 31.82 25.35
CA GLY A 388 -7.94 30.36 25.34
C GLY A 388 -8.34 29.70 24.02
N ILE A 389 -8.35 30.43 22.90
CA ILE A 389 -8.60 29.84 21.58
C ILE A 389 -7.45 28.92 21.16
N SER A 390 -7.73 27.95 20.30
CA SER A 390 -6.76 26.99 19.73
C SER A 390 -6.41 27.29 18.27
N GLY A 391 -6.80 28.43 17.72
CA GLY A 391 -6.48 28.80 16.35
C GLY A 391 -7.44 29.80 15.73
N TRP A 392 -7.17 30.11 14.47
CA TRP A 392 -7.91 31.06 13.65
C TRP A 392 -8.33 30.46 12.31
N ARG A 393 -9.56 30.77 11.89
CA ARG A 393 -9.99 30.73 10.49
C ARG A 393 -9.85 32.14 9.93
N LEU A 394 -9.11 32.33 8.86
CA LEU A 394 -8.93 33.63 8.22
C LEU A 394 -9.97 33.80 7.11
N ASP A 395 -10.80 34.83 7.25
CA ASP A 395 -11.78 35.26 6.26
C ASP A 395 -11.09 35.84 5.02
N VAL A 396 -11.58 35.47 3.84
CA VAL A 396 -11.07 35.96 2.55
C VAL A 396 -9.53 35.95 2.49
N ALA A 397 -8.91 34.82 2.86
CA ALA A 397 -7.46 34.67 2.90
C ALA A 397 -6.78 34.92 1.54
N ASP A 398 -7.56 34.90 0.46
CA ASP A 398 -7.17 35.21 -0.91
C ASP A 398 -6.88 36.68 -1.20
N GLU A 399 -7.43 37.59 -0.39
CA GLU A 399 -7.17 39.03 -0.48
C GLU A 399 -5.99 39.44 0.40
N LEU A 400 -5.68 38.68 1.45
CA LEU A 400 -4.56 38.97 2.35
C LEU A 400 -3.19 38.84 1.63
N PRO A 401 -2.26 39.79 1.80
CA PRO A 401 -0.90 39.67 1.25
C PRO A 401 -0.12 38.47 1.82
N ASP A 402 0.73 37.82 1.00
CA ASP A 402 1.58 36.70 1.48
C ASP A 402 2.46 37.10 2.68
N GLU A 403 2.96 38.34 2.71
CA GLU A 403 3.79 38.86 3.81
C GLU A 403 2.99 38.93 5.13
N PHE A 404 1.70 39.30 5.05
CA PHE A 404 0.82 39.31 6.20
C PHE A 404 0.58 37.88 6.70
N LEU A 405 0.26 36.94 5.80
CA LEU A 405 0.03 35.53 6.15
C LEU A 405 1.28 34.90 6.80
N LYS A 406 2.47 35.16 6.26
CA LYS A 406 3.74 34.69 6.84
C LYS A 406 3.99 35.26 8.23
N ALA A 407 3.77 36.57 8.40
CA ALA A 407 3.94 37.23 9.70
C ALA A 407 2.95 36.67 10.73
N PHE A 408 1.69 36.50 10.34
CA PHE A 408 0.64 35.95 11.20
C PHE A 408 0.96 34.51 11.60
N TYR A 409 1.30 33.65 10.63
CA TYR A 409 1.68 32.27 10.87
C TYR A 409 2.89 32.17 11.81
N SER A 410 3.95 32.94 11.54
CA SER A 410 5.17 32.91 12.35
C SER A 410 4.90 33.32 13.81
N GLU A 411 4.16 34.41 14.04
CA GLU A 411 3.87 34.88 15.40
C GLU A 411 2.86 33.97 16.12
N LEU A 412 1.90 33.39 15.39
CA LEU A 412 0.97 32.37 15.90
C LEU A 412 1.75 31.15 16.41
N LYS A 413 2.57 30.53 15.56
CA LYS A 413 3.33 29.32 15.90
C LYS A 413 4.38 29.55 16.97
N LYS A 414 4.92 30.77 17.07
CA LYS A 414 5.81 31.18 18.16
C LYS A 414 5.08 31.30 19.50
N SER A 415 3.82 31.75 19.47
CA SER A 415 2.99 31.89 20.67
C SER A 415 2.44 30.55 21.13
N ASP A 416 1.96 29.73 20.20
CA ASP A 416 1.47 28.38 20.42
C ASP A 416 1.72 27.52 19.15
N PRO A 417 2.69 26.59 19.17
CA PRO A 417 2.97 25.69 18.05
C PRO A 417 1.77 24.82 17.63
N ASP A 418 0.87 24.51 18.57
CA ASP A 418 -0.31 23.69 18.35
C ASP A 418 -1.52 24.50 17.87
N ALA A 419 -1.45 25.83 17.81
CA ALA A 419 -2.55 26.65 17.33
C ALA A 419 -2.72 26.52 15.81
N ALA A 420 -3.96 26.29 15.36
CA ALA A 420 -4.27 26.10 13.94
C ALA A 420 -4.44 27.43 13.19
N LEU A 421 -4.00 27.48 11.94
CA LEU A 421 -4.33 28.56 11.00
C LEU A 421 -4.98 28.00 9.73
N ILE A 422 -6.26 28.32 9.54
CA ILE A 422 -7.09 27.80 8.46
C ILE A 422 -7.50 28.96 7.54
N GLY A 423 -7.21 28.90 6.25
CA GLY A 423 -7.65 29.93 5.30
C GLY A 423 -8.99 29.62 4.65
N GLU A 424 -9.81 30.63 4.41
CA GLU A 424 -10.87 30.53 3.41
C GLU A 424 -10.28 30.59 1.99
N VAL A 425 -10.29 29.45 1.30
CA VAL A 425 -9.88 29.33 -0.10
C VAL A 425 -10.86 28.39 -0.81
N TRP A 426 -11.52 28.85 -1.87
CA TRP A 426 -12.59 28.09 -2.53
C TRP A 426 -12.09 27.11 -3.61
N GLU A 427 -10.94 27.39 -4.21
CA GLU A 427 -10.30 26.60 -5.26
C GLU A 427 -9.10 25.81 -4.73
N ASP A 428 -8.33 25.20 -5.63
CA ASP A 428 -7.15 24.41 -5.29
C ASP A 428 -6.07 25.29 -4.61
N ALA A 429 -5.94 25.15 -3.29
CA ALA A 429 -4.98 25.92 -2.49
C ALA A 429 -3.51 25.60 -2.78
N SER A 430 -3.22 24.49 -3.47
CA SER A 430 -1.84 24.17 -3.86
C SER A 430 -1.31 25.07 -4.96
N ASN A 431 -2.18 25.60 -5.84
CA ASN A 431 -1.79 26.32 -7.04
C ASN A 431 -2.73 27.47 -7.44
N LYS A 432 -3.55 27.98 -6.52
CA LYS A 432 -4.50 29.06 -6.80
C LYS A 432 -3.80 30.31 -7.37
N ILE A 433 -4.40 30.91 -8.37
CA ILE A 433 -4.08 32.27 -8.82
C ILE A 433 -5.13 33.21 -8.24
N SER A 434 -4.70 34.20 -7.46
CA SER A 434 -5.57 35.23 -6.87
C SER A 434 -5.02 36.61 -7.25
N TYR A 435 -5.87 37.48 -7.79
CA TYR A 435 -5.52 38.83 -8.27
C TYR A 435 -4.26 38.88 -9.15
N GLY A 436 -4.14 37.92 -10.08
CA GLY A 436 -2.99 37.83 -11.00
C GLY A 436 -1.69 37.31 -10.38
N LYS A 437 -1.71 36.89 -9.11
CA LYS A 437 -0.56 36.33 -8.41
C LYS A 437 -0.73 34.85 -8.11
N GLN A 438 0.27 34.05 -8.43
CA GLN A 438 0.37 32.65 -8.03
C GLN A 438 0.51 32.56 -6.50
N ARG A 439 -0.45 31.89 -5.85
CA ARG A 439 -0.45 31.66 -4.40
C ARG A 439 0.16 30.29 -4.12
N ALA A 440 0.93 30.24 -3.04
CA ALA A 440 1.64 29.07 -2.56
C ALA A 440 1.29 28.85 -1.09
N TYR A 441 0.02 28.56 -0.81
CA TYR A 441 -0.49 28.46 0.56
C TYR A 441 0.06 27.25 1.31
N LEU A 442 0.23 26.15 0.58
CA LEU A 442 0.63 24.86 1.14
C LEU A 442 2.15 24.61 1.05
N CYS A 443 2.95 25.58 0.62
CA CYS A 443 4.41 25.41 0.53
C CYS A 443 5.14 25.59 1.89
N GLY A 444 4.43 25.85 2.98
CA GLY A 444 5.00 26.11 4.30
C GLY A 444 4.88 27.58 4.74
N GLY A 445 4.91 27.79 6.06
CA GLY A 445 5.03 29.12 6.66
C GLY A 445 3.84 30.08 6.49
N LYS A 446 2.66 29.61 6.04
CA LYS A 446 1.49 30.47 5.77
C LYS A 446 0.19 29.95 6.35
N LEU A 447 -0.26 28.76 5.96
CA LEU A 447 -1.51 28.15 6.42
C LEU A 447 -1.28 26.68 6.76
N ASP A 448 -1.89 26.19 7.84
CA ASP A 448 -1.90 24.75 8.15
C ASP A 448 -2.94 24.02 7.29
N SER A 449 -4.04 24.70 6.98
CA SER A 449 -5.21 24.11 6.32
C SER A 449 -6.02 25.17 5.57
N VAL A 450 -6.96 24.72 4.76
CA VAL A 450 -7.99 25.56 4.14
C VAL A 450 -9.36 24.90 4.23
N MET A 451 -10.40 25.72 4.03
CA MET A 451 -11.77 25.25 3.81
C MET A 451 -11.84 24.43 2.51
N ASN A 452 -12.02 23.11 2.61
CA ASN A 452 -11.89 22.19 1.47
C ASN A 452 -13.15 22.16 0.59
N TYR A 453 -13.47 23.29 -0.02
CA TYR A 453 -14.57 23.44 -0.99
C TYR A 453 -14.37 22.57 -2.23
N VAL A 454 -13.11 22.27 -2.59
CA VAL A 454 -12.76 21.35 -3.68
C VAL A 454 -13.31 19.96 -3.41
N LEU A 455 -13.06 19.39 -2.22
CA LEU A 455 -13.61 18.08 -1.85
C LEU A 455 -15.15 18.11 -1.74
N ARG A 456 -15.71 19.18 -1.15
CA ARG A 456 -17.18 19.33 -1.06
C ARG A 456 -17.83 19.28 -2.45
N ARG A 457 -17.31 20.06 -3.41
CA ARG A 457 -17.82 20.07 -4.79
C ARG A 457 -17.69 18.70 -5.44
N LEU A 458 -16.54 18.05 -5.32
CA LEU A 458 -16.30 16.69 -5.82
C LEU A 458 -17.36 15.70 -5.30
N MET A 459 -17.62 15.72 -3.99
CA MET A 459 -18.60 14.81 -3.38
C MET A 459 -20.03 15.11 -3.85
N LEU A 460 -20.40 16.39 -3.95
CA LEU A 460 -21.71 16.79 -4.46
C LEU A 460 -21.91 16.42 -5.93
N ASP A 461 -20.91 16.65 -6.77
CA ASP A 461 -20.99 16.34 -8.20
C ASP A 461 -21.13 14.83 -8.41
N PHE A 462 -20.45 14.00 -7.60
CA PHE A 462 -20.71 12.57 -7.58
C PHE A 462 -22.15 12.29 -7.15
N LEU A 463 -22.56 12.65 -5.93
CA LEU A 463 -23.88 12.26 -5.37
C LEU A 463 -25.10 12.76 -6.18
N LEU A 464 -24.96 13.89 -6.87
CA LEU A 464 -26.00 14.45 -7.75
C LEU A 464 -25.94 13.92 -9.19
N GLY A 465 -25.01 13.01 -9.51
CA GLY A 465 -24.87 12.39 -10.83
C GLY A 465 -24.25 13.31 -11.89
N LYS A 466 -23.62 14.42 -11.49
CA LYS A 466 -22.87 15.32 -12.39
C LYS A 466 -21.52 14.73 -12.79
N ALA A 467 -20.97 13.81 -11.98
CA ALA A 467 -19.75 13.06 -12.24
C ALA A 467 -19.89 11.57 -11.91
N GLY A 468 -19.21 10.72 -12.70
CA GLY A 468 -19.05 9.29 -12.40
C GLY A 468 -17.91 9.02 -11.43
N ALA A 469 -17.87 7.81 -10.86
CA ALA A 469 -16.87 7.39 -9.87
C ALA A 469 -15.42 7.50 -10.38
N GLY A 470 -15.15 7.16 -11.64
CA GLY A 470 -13.79 7.25 -12.21
C GLY A 470 -13.25 8.69 -12.31
N HIS A 471 -14.08 9.65 -12.73
CA HIS A 471 -13.71 11.06 -12.77
C HIS A 471 -13.51 11.63 -11.37
N THR A 472 -14.43 11.28 -10.46
CA THR A 472 -14.38 11.60 -9.04
C THR A 472 -13.07 11.12 -8.40
N ASN A 473 -12.69 9.87 -8.64
CA ASN A 473 -11.42 9.31 -8.17
C ASN A 473 -10.21 10.07 -8.72
N THR A 474 -10.27 10.47 -10.00
CA THR A 474 -9.19 11.23 -10.65
C THR A 474 -8.97 12.59 -10.02
N LEU A 475 -10.05 13.31 -9.67
CA LEU A 475 -9.99 14.59 -8.97
C LEU A 475 -9.44 14.45 -7.54
N TYR A 476 -9.85 13.41 -6.81
CA TYR A 476 -9.32 13.17 -5.47
C TYR A 476 -7.84 12.81 -5.50
N LEU A 477 -7.42 11.96 -6.44
CA LEU A 477 -6.01 11.62 -6.64
C LEU A 477 -5.15 12.84 -7.02
N GLN A 478 -5.71 13.79 -7.78
CA GLN A 478 -5.04 15.05 -8.05
C GLN A 478 -4.79 15.85 -6.76
N GLN A 479 -5.79 15.92 -5.87
CA GLN A 479 -5.61 16.57 -4.57
C GLN A 479 -4.52 15.86 -3.74
N MET A 480 -4.51 14.52 -3.71
CA MET A 480 -3.44 13.75 -3.04
C MET A 480 -2.05 14.01 -3.65
N GLU A 481 -1.98 14.19 -4.96
CA GLU A 481 -0.73 14.43 -5.69
C GLU A 481 -0.18 15.84 -5.43
N ASN A 482 -1.05 16.84 -5.37
CA ASN A 482 -0.68 18.25 -5.27
C ASN A 482 -0.46 18.73 -3.82
N TYR A 483 -1.11 18.11 -2.83
CA TYR A 483 -1.16 18.63 -1.46
C TYR A 483 -0.09 17.94 -0.63
N PRO A 484 0.73 18.66 0.14
CA PRO A 484 1.58 18.02 1.14
C PRO A 484 0.73 17.18 2.10
N LYS A 485 1.27 16.02 2.44
CA LYS A 485 0.60 15.00 3.27
C LYS A 485 0.09 15.59 4.59
N GLU A 486 0.89 16.45 5.24
CA GLU A 486 0.53 17.15 6.48
C GLU A 486 -0.71 18.04 6.31
N ASN A 487 -0.81 18.79 5.22
CA ASN A 487 -1.95 19.65 4.93
C ASN A 487 -3.18 18.84 4.51
N LEU A 488 -3.03 17.82 3.65
CA LEU A 488 -4.13 16.98 3.17
C LEU A 488 -4.93 16.36 4.34
N TYR A 489 -4.25 15.85 5.35
CA TYR A 489 -4.89 15.24 6.52
C TYR A 489 -5.41 16.26 7.54
N ALA A 490 -5.09 17.55 7.36
CA ALA A 490 -5.56 18.65 8.19
C ALA A 490 -6.62 19.53 7.49
N MET A 491 -6.99 19.23 6.23
CA MET A 491 -7.99 19.99 5.46
C MET A 491 -9.34 20.09 6.18
N LEU A 492 -10.00 21.26 6.20
CA LEU A 492 -11.33 21.41 6.78
C LEU A 492 -12.41 20.96 5.78
N ASN A 493 -12.83 19.70 5.88
CA ASN A 493 -13.75 19.04 4.96
C ASN A 493 -15.21 19.41 5.28
N LEU A 494 -15.80 20.31 4.50
CA LEU A 494 -17.10 20.92 4.77
C LEU A 494 -18.29 20.04 4.39
N THR A 495 -19.28 19.92 5.29
CA THR A 495 -20.66 19.55 4.91
C THR A 495 -21.40 20.74 4.32
N GLY A 496 -21.37 21.87 5.03
CA GLY A 496 -21.94 23.16 4.66
C GLY A 496 -21.13 24.30 5.26
N SER A 497 -21.58 25.54 5.04
CA SER A 497 -21.06 26.74 5.69
C SER A 497 -22.12 27.85 5.64
N HIS A 498 -21.82 28.98 6.27
CA HIS A 498 -22.67 30.17 6.27
C HIS A 498 -22.77 30.89 4.91
N ASP A 499 -22.01 30.47 3.89
CA ASP A 499 -21.99 31.09 2.54
C ASP A 499 -22.58 30.21 1.44
N VAL A 500 -22.88 28.95 1.75
CA VAL A 500 -23.48 28.01 0.80
C VAL A 500 -24.84 27.54 1.29
N GLU A 501 -25.66 27.04 0.37
CA GLU A 501 -26.96 26.45 0.71
C GLU A 501 -26.79 25.24 1.64
N ARG A 502 -27.81 24.98 2.46
CA ARG A 502 -27.82 23.85 3.40
C ARG A 502 -27.70 22.53 2.65
N ILE A 503 -26.87 21.63 3.18
CA ILE A 503 -26.50 20.39 2.50
C ILE A 503 -27.72 19.55 2.12
N LEU A 504 -28.70 19.43 3.01
CA LEU A 504 -29.89 18.62 2.77
C LEU A 504 -30.76 19.21 1.67
N SER A 505 -30.83 20.54 1.57
CA SER A 505 -31.54 21.23 0.50
C SER A 505 -30.88 20.99 -0.86
N VAL A 506 -29.54 20.95 -0.92
CA VAL A 506 -28.79 20.64 -2.13
C VAL A 506 -28.94 19.17 -2.53
N LEU A 507 -28.82 18.24 -1.57
CA LEU A 507 -28.89 16.80 -1.84
C LEU A 507 -30.29 16.31 -2.20
N ALA A 508 -31.33 17.04 -1.81
CA ALA A 508 -32.72 16.76 -2.17
C ALA A 508 -33.05 17.12 -3.64
N GLU A 509 -32.14 17.73 -4.40
CA GLU A 509 -32.35 18.01 -5.83
C GLU A 509 -32.49 16.71 -6.65
N THR A 510 -33.57 16.56 -7.43
CA THR A 510 -33.77 15.36 -8.27
C THR A 510 -33.07 15.49 -9.62
N SER A 511 -32.49 14.40 -10.12
CA SER A 511 -31.76 14.32 -11.40
C SER A 511 -32.68 14.17 -12.62
N ASP A 512 -34.00 14.33 -12.47
CA ASP A 512 -34.95 14.20 -13.56
C ASP A 512 -34.75 15.34 -14.56
N GLN A 513 -34.25 15.01 -15.76
CA GLN A 513 -33.98 15.97 -16.83
C GLN A 513 -35.23 16.73 -17.29
N ASN A 514 -36.43 16.26 -16.95
CA ASN A 514 -37.68 16.97 -17.19
C ASN A 514 -38.00 18.06 -16.16
N ARG A 515 -37.19 18.21 -15.10
CA ARG A 515 -37.30 19.28 -14.09
C ARG A 515 -35.91 19.86 -13.76
N PRO A 516 -35.18 20.44 -14.71
CA PRO A 516 -33.90 21.05 -14.41
C PRO A 516 -34.11 22.35 -13.62
N GLY A 517 -33.40 22.50 -12.50
CA GLY A 517 -33.01 23.83 -12.02
C GLY A 517 -34.04 24.66 -11.25
N LYS A 518 -34.99 24.06 -10.51
CA LYS A 518 -35.68 24.80 -9.45
C LYS A 518 -34.84 24.75 -8.17
N ALA A 519 -33.79 25.59 -8.13
CA ALA A 519 -32.98 25.84 -6.93
C ALA A 519 -33.89 26.02 -5.70
N GLY A 520 -33.44 25.54 -4.54
CA GLY A 520 -34.20 25.29 -3.30
C GLY A 520 -35.20 26.33 -2.75
N ARG A 521 -35.47 27.46 -3.41
CA ARG A 521 -36.59 28.36 -3.08
C ARG A 521 -37.97 27.75 -3.36
N GLU A 522 -38.17 27.07 -4.48
CA GLU A 522 -39.51 26.59 -4.88
C GLU A 522 -39.87 25.24 -4.24
N LEU A 523 -38.88 24.37 -3.98
CA LEU A 523 -39.07 23.15 -3.17
C LEU A 523 -39.58 23.47 -1.74
N MET A 524 -39.16 24.61 -1.17
CA MET A 524 -39.49 24.99 0.21
C MET A 524 -40.88 25.63 0.39
N HIS A 525 -41.42 26.29 -0.64
CA HIS A 525 -42.74 26.93 -0.56
C HIS A 525 -43.88 26.06 -1.09
N GLU A 526 -43.63 25.19 -2.06
CA GLU A 526 -44.69 24.37 -2.69
C GLU A 526 -44.63 22.87 -2.33
N ASN A 527 -43.44 22.32 -1.98
CA ASN A 527 -43.22 20.88 -1.84
C ASN A 527 -42.70 20.42 -0.46
N ALA A 528 -42.79 21.25 0.58
CA ALA A 528 -42.48 20.84 1.97
C ALA A 528 -43.33 19.65 2.47
N THR A 529 -44.32 19.22 1.68
CA THR A 529 -45.18 18.05 1.89
C THR A 529 -44.77 16.80 1.10
N ASP A 530 -43.83 16.88 0.15
CA ASP A 530 -43.38 15.71 -0.62
C ASP A 530 -42.29 14.94 0.13
N SER A 531 -42.74 14.05 1.01
CA SER A 531 -41.89 13.15 1.81
C SER A 531 -40.90 12.31 0.98
N SER A 532 -41.16 12.09 -0.31
CA SER A 532 -40.31 11.23 -1.15
C SER A 532 -39.01 11.92 -1.56
N VAL A 533 -39.06 13.22 -1.90
CA VAL A 533 -37.88 14.01 -2.29
C VAL A 533 -36.94 14.22 -1.10
N LEU A 534 -37.50 14.52 0.06
CA LEU A 534 -36.72 14.68 1.29
C LEU A 534 -36.01 13.38 1.69
N SER A 535 -36.68 12.24 1.56
CA SER A 535 -36.09 10.91 1.81
C SER A 535 -34.87 10.62 0.93
N ILE A 536 -34.89 11.03 -0.35
CA ILE A 536 -33.73 10.91 -1.25
C ILE A 536 -32.56 11.78 -0.76
N GLY A 537 -32.86 13.04 -0.37
CA GLY A 537 -31.86 13.94 0.20
C GLY A 537 -31.22 13.39 1.47
N GLU A 538 -32.02 12.79 2.36
CA GLU A 538 -31.53 12.14 3.57
C GLU A 538 -30.61 10.95 3.27
N GLN A 539 -30.96 10.08 2.31
CA GLN A 539 -30.12 8.94 1.92
C GLN A 539 -28.77 9.39 1.33
N ARG A 540 -28.80 10.42 0.47
CA ARG A 540 -27.58 11.05 -0.06
C ARG A 540 -26.75 11.71 1.03
N LEU A 541 -27.37 12.27 2.08
CA LEU A 541 -26.66 12.83 3.21
C LEU A 541 -25.93 11.74 4.01
N LEU A 542 -26.52 10.55 4.15
CA LEU A 542 -25.83 9.40 4.75
C LEU A 542 -24.62 8.95 3.92
N LEU A 543 -24.74 8.91 2.59
CA LEU A 543 -23.60 8.68 1.68
C LEU A 543 -22.51 9.74 1.87
N PHE A 544 -22.91 11.02 1.95
CA PHE A 544 -22.00 12.14 2.16
C PHE A 544 -21.22 11.97 3.47
N TRP A 545 -21.89 11.69 4.59
CA TRP A 545 -21.22 11.49 5.88
C TRP A 545 -20.38 10.24 5.94
N ALA A 546 -20.84 9.11 5.36
CA ALA A 546 -20.03 7.90 5.27
C ALA A 546 -18.69 8.22 4.60
N TRP A 547 -18.71 8.99 3.52
CA TRP A 547 -17.52 9.39 2.78
C TRP A 547 -16.68 10.43 3.54
N GLN A 548 -17.28 11.52 4.04
CA GLN A 548 -16.60 12.59 4.76
C GLN A 548 -15.89 12.09 6.02
N MET A 549 -16.54 11.22 6.79
CA MET A 549 -16.03 10.71 8.07
C MET A 549 -14.96 9.64 7.90
N THR A 550 -14.79 9.08 6.70
CA THR A 550 -13.82 8.02 6.41
C THR A 550 -12.76 8.42 5.38
N LEU A 551 -12.65 9.71 5.04
CA LEU A 551 -11.51 10.30 4.32
C LEU A 551 -10.51 10.99 5.26
N PRO A 552 -9.26 11.20 4.83
CA PRO A 552 -8.32 12.16 5.42
C PRO A 552 -8.89 13.59 5.52
N GLY A 553 -8.45 14.35 6.52
CA GLY A 553 -8.92 15.71 6.81
C GLY A 553 -9.87 15.78 8.01
N MET A 554 -10.23 16.99 8.42
CA MET A 554 -11.15 17.33 9.52
C MET A 554 -12.59 17.41 9.01
N PRO A 555 -13.48 16.45 9.30
CA PRO A 555 -14.90 16.61 8.99
C PRO A 555 -15.46 17.83 9.71
N CYS A 556 -16.12 18.73 8.98
CA CYS A 556 -16.74 19.95 9.51
C CYS A 556 -18.25 19.91 9.27
N ILE A 557 -19.00 19.83 10.38
CA ILE A 557 -20.47 19.85 10.38
C ILE A 557 -20.92 21.30 10.64
N TYR A 558 -21.80 21.82 9.79
CA TYR A 558 -22.40 23.13 10.00
C TYR A 558 -23.68 23.01 10.83
N TYR A 559 -23.80 23.80 11.90
CA TYR A 559 -24.82 23.60 12.93
C TYR A 559 -26.23 23.39 12.35
N GLY A 560 -26.89 22.29 12.70
CA GLY A 560 -28.24 21.97 12.24
C GLY A 560 -28.29 21.08 10.99
N ASP A 561 -27.20 20.90 10.27
CA ASP A 561 -27.13 19.92 9.17
C ASP A 561 -27.39 18.49 9.70
N GLU A 562 -26.86 18.18 10.89
CA GLU A 562 -27.11 16.92 11.60
C GLU A 562 -28.56 16.79 12.13
N ALA A 563 -29.23 17.93 12.32
CA ALA A 563 -30.63 18.00 12.73
C ALA A 563 -31.61 18.00 11.54
N GLY A 564 -31.11 17.95 10.29
CA GLY A 564 -31.92 17.98 9.08
C GLY A 564 -32.44 19.36 8.70
N LEU A 565 -31.73 20.43 9.09
CA LEU A 565 -32.13 21.80 8.79
C LEU A 565 -32.03 22.09 7.28
N LEU A 566 -33.13 22.58 6.71
CA LEU A 566 -33.19 23.05 5.33
C LEU A 566 -32.87 24.54 5.25
N GLY A 567 -32.28 25.01 4.15
CA GLY A 567 -31.98 26.43 3.91
C GLY A 567 -31.45 26.68 2.49
N GLY A 568 -31.96 27.72 1.83
CA GLY A 568 -31.43 28.24 0.56
C GLY A 568 -30.16 29.07 0.75
N LYS A 569 -29.92 30.04 -0.14
CA LYS A 569 -28.78 30.98 -0.02
C LYS A 569 -28.95 31.94 1.16
N ASP A 570 -27.86 32.57 1.56
CA ASP A 570 -27.84 33.66 2.55
C ASP A 570 -29.01 34.66 2.34
N PRO A 571 -29.85 34.91 3.35
CA PRO A 571 -29.72 34.54 4.78
C PRO A 571 -30.41 33.25 5.19
N ASP A 572 -31.02 32.53 4.26
CA ASP A 572 -31.85 31.35 4.56
C ASP A 572 -31.02 30.12 4.98
N ASN A 573 -29.72 30.08 4.68
CA ASN A 573 -28.78 29.09 5.23
C ASN A 573 -28.42 29.34 6.70
N ARG A 574 -28.78 30.49 7.28
CA ARG A 574 -28.49 30.88 8.67
C ARG A 574 -29.76 30.81 9.55
N ARG A 575 -30.63 29.82 9.31
CA ARG A 575 -31.81 29.58 10.14
C ARG A 575 -31.43 29.18 11.57
N PRO A 576 -32.26 29.49 12.58
CA PRO A 576 -32.03 29.05 13.95
C PRO A 576 -32.01 27.53 14.08
N TYR A 577 -31.18 27.02 14.99
CA TYR A 577 -31.13 25.59 15.29
C TYR A 577 -32.50 25.10 15.78
N PRO A 578 -33.02 23.95 15.29
CA PRO A 578 -34.37 23.50 15.58
C PRO A 578 -34.46 22.75 16.92
N TRP A 579 -34.04 23.36 18.04
CA TRP A 579 -34.06 22.72 19.36
C TRP A 579 -35.45 22.15 19.70
N GLY A 580 -35.49 20.87 20.05
CA GLY A 580 -36.74 20.12 20.35
C GLY A 580 -37.53 19.67 19.11
N ARG A 581 -37.07 20.00 17.90
CA ARG A 581 -37.69 19.63 16.61
C ARG A 581 -36.67 19.02 15.65
N GLU A 582 -35.57 18.48 16.19
CA GLU A 582 -34.49 17.91 15.38
C GLU A 582 -34.90 16.58 14.75
N ASN A 583 -34.37 16.29 13.56
CA ASN A 583 -34.45 14.95 12.98
C ASN A 583 -33.54 13.99 13.77
N LYS A 584 -34.12 13.32 14.79
CA LYS A 584 -33.39 12.40 15.67
C LYS A 584 -32.74 11.22 14.93
N LYS A 585 -33.31 10.80 13.80
CA LYS A 585 -32.73 9.75 12.97
C LYS A 585 -31.42 10.21 12.34
N LEU A 586 -31.40 11.40 11.71
CA LEU A 586 -30.17 11.96 11.14
C LEU A 586 -29.10 12.24 12.21
N GLN A 587 -29.51 12.75 13.38
CA GLN A 587 -28.59 12.96 14.51
C GLN A 587 -27.91 11.65 14.94
N ALA A 588 -28.69 10.57 15.06
CA ALA A 588 -28.15 9.25 15.43
C ALA A 588 -27.17 8.70 14.37
N TYR A 589 -27.48 8.85 13.08
CA TYR A 589 -26.57 8.45 12.00
C TYR A 589 -25.27 9.26 12.00
N CYS A 590 -25.38 10.60 12.07
CA CYS A 590 -24.24 11.50 12.11
C CYS A 590 -23.31 11.14 13.28
N ARG A 591 -23.89 10.96 14.48
CA ARG A 591 -23.17 10.48 15.66
C ARG A 591 -22.48 9.14 15.42
N THR A 592 -23.17 8.16 14.84
CA THR A 592 -22.59 6.83 14.60
C THR A 592 -21.37 6.90 13.68
N PHE A 593 -21.41 7.71 12.62
CA PHE A 593 -20.25 7.91 11.74
C PHE A 593 -19.09 8.61 12.47
N ILE A 594 -19.37 9.60 13.31
CA ILE A 594 -18.35 10.26 14.14
C ILE A 594 -17.71 9.25 15.11
N GLN A 595 -18.52 8.45 15.80
CA GLN A 595 -18.03 7.44 16.73
C GLN A 595 -17.22 6.35 16.01
N LEU A 596 -17.64 5.94 14.80
CA LEU A 596 -16.86 5.02 13.97
C LEU A 596 -15.49 5.61 13.62
N ARG A 597 -15.45 6.87 13.19
CA ARG A 597 -14.20 7.59 12.92
C ARG A 597 -13.32 7.68 14.16
N LYS A 598 -13.88 7.95 15.34
CA LYS A 598 -13.15 8.03 16.63
C LYS A 598 -12.69 6.68 17.16
N LYS A 599 -13.37 5.60 16.81
CA LYS A 599 -12.99 4.25 17.22
C LYS A 599 -11.73 3.75 16.51
N PHE A 600 -11.54 4.08 15.23
CA PHE A 600 -10.50 3.45 14.41
C PHE A 600 -9.48 4.46 13.87
N ASP A 601 -8.21 4.29 14.24
CA ASP A 601 -7.09 5.13 13.78
C ASP A 601 -6.98 5.17 12.24
N ALA A 602 -7.20 4.03 11.58
CA ALA A 602 -7.11 3.92 10.13
C ALA A 602 -8.07 4.87 9.38
N LEU A 603 -9.22 5.22 9.98
CA LEU A 603 -10.17 6.16 9.39
C LEU A 603 -9.74 7.62 9.54
N ARG A 604 -8.76 7.92 10.41
CA ARG A 604 -8.22 9.26 10.65
C ARG A 604 -6.89 9.45 9.93
N THR A 605 -5.88 8.66 10.27
CA THR A 605 -4.50 8.80 9.78
C THR A 605 -4.01 7.61 8.94
N GLY A 606 -4.88 6.66 8.62
CA GLY A 606 -4.55 5.57 7.71
C GLY A 606 -4.45 5.99 6.25
N ARG A 607 -3.72 5.22 5.45
CA ARG A 607 -3.61 5.39 4.00
C ARG A 607 -4.99 5.37 3.35
N MET A 608 -5.19 6.17 2.30
CA MET A 608 -6.37 6.10 1.43
C MET A 608 -5.95 5.42 0.13
N ILE A 609 -6.63 4.33 -0.24
CA ILE A 609 -6.29 3.51 -1.39
C ILE A 609 -7.54 3.31 -2.25
N PRO A 610 -7.64 3.87 -3.46
CA PRO A 610 -8.74 3.55 -4.36
C PRO A 610 -8.73 2.06 -4.74
N VAL A 611 -9.90 1.42 -4.74
CA VAL A 611 -10.01 -0.02 -5.05
C VAL A 611 -10.92 -0.26 -6.25
N PHE A 612 -12.04 0.45 -6.33
CA PHE A 612 -12.97 0.35 -7.46
C PHE A 612 -13.64 1.71 -7.71
N ALA A 613 -13.69 2.15 -8.97
CA ALA A 613 -14.24 3.46 -9.31
C ALA A 613 -14.84 3.46 -10.73
N GLU A 614 -16.04 2.89 -10.88
CA GLU A 614 -16.71 2.77 -12.18
C GLU A 614 -18.20 3.16 -12.07
N GLY A 615 -18.68 3.93 -13.05
CA GLY A 615 -20.08 4.35 -13.12
C GLY A 615 -20.56 5.05 -11.85
N ASP A 616 -21.50 4.42 -11.16
CA ASP A 616 -22.19 4.95 -9.97
C ASP A 616 -21.61 4.40 -8.65
N VAL A 617 -20.60 3.53 -8.72
CA VAL A 617 -20.04 2.84 -7.56
C VAL A 617 -18.59 3.29 -7.32
N TYR A 618 -18.34 3.78 -6.10
CA TYR A 618 -17.00 4.15 -5.65
C TYR A 618 -16.62 3.41 -4.38
N ILE A 619 -15.49 2.71 -4.42
CA ILE A 619 -14.96 1.90 -3.32
C ILE A 619 -13.49 2.22 -3.11
N TYR A 620 -13.13 2.53 -1.87
CA TYR A 620 -11.75 2.75 -1.47
C TYR A 620 -11.48 2.08 -0.12
N ALA A 621 -10.22 1.86 0.18
CA ALA A 621 -9.75 1.31 1.44
C ALA A 621 -9.07 2.37 2.31
N ARG A 622 -9.22 2.22 3.63
CA ARG A 622 -8.44 2.92 4.65
C ARG A 622 -7.58 1.92 5.42
N SER A 623 -6.26 2.14 5.48
CA SER A 623 -5.33 1.14 5.99
C SER A 623 -4.20 1.69 6.85
N ILE A 624 -4.03 1.11 8.04
CA ILE A 624 -2.81 1.17 8.86
C ILE A 624 -2.27 -0.26 9.00
N GLU A 625 -0.96 -0.42 8.81
CA GLU A 625 -0.26 -1.70 8.92
C GLU A 625 1.10 -1.48 9.58
N GLY A 626 1.51 -2.40 10.46
CA GLY A 626 2.81 -2.33 11.11
C GLY A 626 2.86 -1.41 12.33
N GLY A 627 1.70 -1.06 12.90
CA GLY A 627 1.56 -0.29 14.12
C GLY A 627 1.89 1.19 13.98
N LYS A 628 1.95 1.71 12.75
CA LYS A 628 2.29 3.11 12.44
C LYS A 628 1.41 3.71 11.35
N ASP A 629 0.97 4.94 11.55
CA ASP A 629 0.20 5.69 10.57
C ASP A 629 1.05 6.27 9.43
N VAL A 630 0.44 7.03 8.52
CA VAL A 630 1.15 7.63 7.37
C VAL A 630 2.19 8.69 7.76
N PHE A 631 2.21 9.14 9.02
CA PHE A 631 3.18 10.07 9.58
C PHE A 631 4.28 9.35 10.38
N GLY A 632 4.24 8.01 10.44
CA GLY A 632 5.18 7.19 11.20
C GLY A 632 4.89 7.15 12.70
N LYS A 633 3.72 7.66 13.13
CA LYS A 633 3.33 7.69 14.56
C LYS A 633 2.65 6.39 14.96
N PRO A 634 2.82 5.92 16.22
CA PRO A 634 2.14 4.74 16.71
C PRO A 634 0.62 4.84 16.51
N ALA A 635 0.02 3.80 15.91
CA ALA A 635 -1.41 3.74 15.63
C ALA A 635 -1.88 2.28 15.52
N GLU A 636 -3.15 2.03 15.81
CA GLU A 636 -3.73 0.69 15.71
C GLU A 636 -3.88 0.25 14.24
N ASP A 637 -3.43 -0.98 13.95
CA ASP A 637 -3.61 -1.60 12.65
C ASP A 637 -5.09 -1.77 12.32
N GLY A 638 -5.45 -1.54 11.07
CA GLY A 638 -6.82 -1.69 10.62
C GLY A 638 -6.92 -1.57 9.11
N LEU A 639 -7.80 -2.36 8.51
CA LEU A 639 -8.11 -2.30 7.09
C LEU A 639 -9.63 -2.20 6.93
N PHE A 640 -10.08 -1.12 6.30
CA PHE A 640 -11.49 -0.83 6.09
C PHE A 640 -11.76 -0.63 4.60
N PHE A 641 -12.92 -1.07 4.13
CA PHE A 641 -13.43 -0.77 2.80
C PHE A 641 -14.70 0.06 2.92
N VAL A 642 -14.75 1.19 2.23
CA VAL A 642 -15.90 2.08 2.17
C VAL A 642 -16.45 2.00 0.76
N ALA A 643 -17.69 1.54 0.64
CA ALA A 643 -18.37 1.32 -0.63
C ALA A 643 -19.60 2.22 -0.73
N LEU A 644 -19.69 2.99 -1.81
CA LEU A 644 -20.72 3.99 -2.04
C LEU A 644 -21.41 3.70 -3.37
N ASN A 645 -22.74 3.60 -3.37
CA ASN A 645 -23.57 3.53 -4.57
C ASN A 645 -24.42 4.80 -4.67
N ARG A 646 -24.12 5.67 -5.63
CA ARG A 646 -24.93 6.88 -5.90
C ARG A 646 -26.14 6.62 -6.81
N GLY A 647 -26.21 5.44 -7.42
CA GLY A 647 -27.24 5.09 -8.38
C GLY A 647 -28.59 4.87 -7.73
N THR A 648 -29.66 4.95 -8.53
CA THR A 648 -31.02 4.59 -8.12
C THR A 648 -31.31 3.10 -8.27
N GLU A 649 -30.34 2.35 -8.78
CA GLU A 649 -30.41 0.90 -8.99
C GLU A 649 -29.51 0.16 -8.01
N LEU A 650 -29.82 -1.13 -7.81
CA LEU A 650 -28.97 -2.04 -7.06
C LEU A 650 -27.75 -2.42 -7.89
N HIS A 651 -26.56 -2.34 -7.29
CA HIS A 651 -25.31 -2.68 -7.95
C HIS A 651 -24.59 -3.82 -7.23
N THR A 652 -24.22 -4.87 -7.97
CA THR A 652 -23.32 -5.92 -7.50
C THR A 652 -21.98 -5.78 -8.21
N VAL A 653 -20.92 -5.54 -7.46
CA VAL A 653 -19.57 -5.33 -8.00
C VAL A 653 -18.60 -6.34 -7.42
N ARG A 654 -17.73 -6.86 -8.29
CA ARG A 654 -16.62 -7.74 -7.92
C ARG A 654 -15.37 -6.88 -7.80
N VAL A 655 -14.82 -6.82 -6.60
CA VAL A 655 -13.75 -5.90 -6.20
C VAL A 655 -12.46 -6.66 -6.02
N TYR A 656 -11.45 -6.37 -6.84
CA TYR A 656 -10.10 -6.87 -6.64
C TYR A 656 -9.32 -5.92 -5.72
N THR A 657 -8.85 -6.45 -4.61
CA THR A 657 -8.16 -5.67 -3.57
C THR A 657 -6.65 -5.64 -3.75
N GLY A 658 -6.09 -6.19 -4.83
CA GLY A 658 -4.62 -6.24 -5.00
C GLY A 658 -3.92 -6.92 -3.82
N GLU A 659 -4.51 -8.01 -3.31
CA GLU A 659 -4.03 -8.76 -2.13
C GLU A 659 -4.06 -7.98 -0.79
N LEU A 660 -4.73 -6.82 -0.72
CA LEU A 660 -4.89 -6.07 0.54
C LEU A 660 -5.70 -6.86 1.59
N ALA A 661 -6.83 -7.46 1.19
CA ALA A 661 -7.74 -8.15 2.11
C ALA A 661 -7.80 -9.66 1.85
N PHE A 662 -7.78 -10.43 2.94
CA PHE A 662 -8.07 -11.86 2.97
C PHE A 662 -9.08 -12.11 4.10
N GLY A 663 -9.70 -13.29 4.16
CA GLY A 663 -10.68 -13.61 5.20
C GLY A 663 -12.02 -12.90 4.99
N GLU A 664 -12.61 -12.41 6.07
CA GLU A 664 -13.98 -11.86 6.09
C GLU A 664 -14.01 -10.35 6.35
N LEU A 665 -14.90 -9.68 5.63
CA LEU A 665 -15.22 -8.26 5.75
C LEU A 665 -16.48 -8.11 6.60
N GLN A 666 -16.32 -7.63 7.83
CA GLN A 666 -17.40 -7.43 8.78
C GLN A 666 -17.97 -6.02 8.67
N PRO A 667 -19.29 -5.85 8.57
CA PRO A 667 -19.90 -4.54 8.46
C PRO A 667 -19.81 -3.80 9.80
N VAL A 668 -19.31 -2.56 9.76
CA VAL A 668 -19.14 -1.70 10.94
C VAL A 668 -19.87 -0.35 10.81
N GLY A 669 -20.45 -0.08 9.64
CA GLY A 669 -21.26 1.10 9.39
C GLY A 669 -22.62 1.07 10.10
N PRO A 670 -23.36 2.18 10.11
CA PRO A 670 -24.68 2.28 10.74
C PRO A 670 -25.80 1.59 9.95
N VAL A 671 -25.52 1.14 8.72
CA VAL A 671 -26.46 0.40 7.89
C VAL A 671 -26.15 -1.09 8.06
N PRO A 672 -27.13 -1.90 8.52
CA PRO A 672 -26.94 -3.34 8.64
C PRO A 672 -26.62 -3.97 7.28
N ALA A 673 -25.64 -4.87 7.27
CA ALA A 673 -25.33 -5.72 6.14
C ALA A 673 -24.86 -7.08 6.66
N GLU A 674 -24.80 -8.05 5.76
CA GLU A 674 -24.16 -9.32 6.04
C GLU A 674 -22.63 -9.20 5.83
N PRO A 675 -21.84 -9.98 6.56
CA PRO A 675 -20.41 -10.12 6.29
C PRO A 675 -20.12 -10.63 4.88
N VAL A 676 -18.96 -10.25 4.33
CA VAL A 676 -18.54 -10.64 2.98
C VAL A 676 -17.21 -11.36 3.03
N SER A 677 -17.15 -12.59 2.51
CA SER A 677 -15.89 -13.33 2.38
C SER A 677 -15.06 -12.82 1.19
N THR A 678 -13.74 -12.76 1.38
CA THR A 678 -12.76 -12.52 0.32
C THR A 678 -12.12 -13.84 -0.13
N VAL A 679 -12.01 -14.05 -1.44
CA VAL A 679 -11.36 -15.23 -2.05
C VAL A 679 -10.27 -14.72 -2.98
N ASN A 680 -9.00 -15.06 -2.70
CA ASN A 680 -7.82 -14.59 -3.46
C ASN A 680 -7.74 -13.06 -3.60
N GLY A 681 -8.01 -12.32 -2.52
CA GLY A 681 -7.99 -10.86 -2.57
C GLY A 681 -9.17 -10.25 -3.33
N ILE A 682 -10.20 -11.03 -3.66
CA ILE A 682 -11.40 -10.55 -4.36
C ILE A 682 -12.61 -10.73 -3.45
N PHE A 683 -13.47 -9.72 -3.37
CA PHE A 683 -14.80 -9.87 -2.76
C PHE A 683 -15.89 -9.36 -3.69
N THR A 684 -17.12 -9.80 -3.47
CA THR A 684 -18.29 -9.31 -4.19
C THR A 684 -19.21 -8.62 -3.20
N VAL A 685 -19.58 -7.37 -3.47
CA VAL A 685 -20.50 -6.60 -2.64
C VAL A 685 -21.72 -6.19 -3.45
N THR A 686 -22.89 -6.27 -2.83
CA THR A 686 -24.15 -5.76 -3.38
C THR A 686 -24.57 -4.54 -2.58
N LEU A 687 -24.69 -3.40 -3.26
CA LEU A 687 -25.05 -2.13 -2.67
C LEU A 687 -26.48 -1.74 -3.09
N PRO A 688 -27.37 -1.39 -2.15
CA PRO A 688 -28.70 -0.91 -2.50
C PRO A 688 -28.63 0.47 -3.19
N PRO A 689 -29.71 0.90 -3.88
CA PRO A 689 -29.85 2.27 -4.37
C PRO A 689 -29.54 3.31 -3.30
N LEU A 690 -28.78 4.34 -3.65
CA LEU A 690 -28.34 5.40 -2.73
C LEU A 690 -27.72 4.86 -1.42
N GLY A 691 -27.08 3.69 -1.50
CA GLY A 691 -26.61 2.91 -0.37
C GLY A 691 -25.11 3.02 -0.13
N GLN A 692 -24.71 2.90 1.13
CA GLN A 692 -23.32 2.85 1.55
C GLN A 692 -23.08 1.64 2.44
N GLN A 693 -21.86 1.09 2.39
CA GLN A 693 -21.41 0.10 3.35
C GLN A 693 -19.96 0.35 3.76
N ILE A 694 -19.69 0.22 5.06
CA ILE A 694 -18.34 0.26 5.60
C ILE A 694 -18.05 -1.10 6.20
N TYR A 695 -17.00 -1.74 5.70
CA TYR A 695 -16.52 -3.01 6.19
C TYR A 695 -15.17 -2.85 6.88
N GLN A 696 -15.00 -3.50 8.02
CA GLN A 696 -13.71 -3.80 8.61
C GLN A 696 -13.28 -5.20 8.18
N CYS A 697 -12.07 -5.34 7.67
CA CYS A 697 -11.46 -6.65 7.52
C CYS A 697 -11.03 -7.13 8.91
N VAL A 698 -11.82 -8.01 9.53
CA VAL A 698 -11.65 -8.46 10.92
C VAL A 698 -10.62 -9.58 11.02
N GLU A 699 -10.47 -10.34 9.94
CA GLU A 699 -9.49 -11.41 9.86
C GLU A 699 -8.44 -11.09 8.80
N LYS A 700 -7.22 -10.76 9.25
CA LYS A 700 -6.01 -11.31 8.61
C LYS A 700 -5.85 -12.82 8.92
N GLY A 701 -6.88 -13.43 9.50
CA GLY A 701 -7.00 -14.80 10.00
C GLY A 701 -7.46 -15.80 8.94
N VAL A 702 -7.24 -17.05 9.27
CA VAL A 702 -7.18 -18.20 8.37
C VAL A 702 -8.58 -18.63 7.95
N TYR A 703 -8.81 -18.72 6.63
CA TYR A 703 -9.94 -19.47 6.08
C TYR A 703 -9.86 -20.92 6.60
N LEU A 704 -10.72 -21.27 7.54
CA LEU A 704 -10.96 -22.67 7.91
C LEU A 704 -11.88 -23.25 6.83
N PRO A 705 -11.50 -24.34 6.12
CA PRO A 705 -12.34 -24.98 5.11
C PRO A 705 -13.59 -25.69 5.68
N GLU A 706 -14.06 -25.33 6.88
CA GLU A 706 -15.23 -25.96 7.51
C GLU A 706 -16.57 -25.35 7.05
N GLN A 707 -16.57 -24.25 6.28
CA GLN A 707 -17.81 -23.62 5.80
C GLN A 707 -18.15 -23.85 4.33
N ALA A 708 -17.35 -24.65 3.61
CA ALA A 708 -17.77 -25.22 2.33
C ALA A 708 -18.69 -26.42 2.60
N ASN A 709 -19.94 -26.16 3.00
CA ASN A 709 -20.96 -27.20 3.15
C ASN A 709 -21.27 -27.82 1.79
N GLY A 710 -20.58 -28.93 1.52
CA GLY A 710 -20.70 -29.81 0.37
C GLY A 710 -20.16 -31.20 0.67
N PHE A 711 -20.78 -31.85 1.67
CA PHE A 711 -20.74 -33.29 2.06
C PHE A 711 -19.71 -33.77 3.12
N PRO A 712 -20.07 -34.79 3.96
CA PRO A 712 -19.91 -34.72 5.42
C PRO A 712 -18.93 -35.72 6.06
N GLU A 713 -18.65 -35.44 7.34
CA GLU A 713 -18.17 -36.30 8.45
C GLU A 713 -16.76 -36.92 8.38
N ARG A 714 -15.93 -36.52 9.36
CA ARG A 714 -15.64 -37.36 10.53
C ARG A 714 -15.00 -36.59 11.70
N VAL A 715 -15.72 -36.52 12.81
CA VAL A 715 -15.17 -36.60 14.17
C VAL A 715 -16.00 -37.67 14.87
N PRO A 716 -15.40 -38.70 15.50
CA PRO A 716 -15.02 -38.65 16.92
C PRO A 716 -13.75 -39.47 17.24
N ALA A 717 -13.05 -39.42 18.38
CA ALA A 717 -12.94 -38.67 19.63
C ALA A 717 -11.61 -39.23 20.22
N ASP A 718 -10.63 -38.51 20.76
CA ASP A 718 -10.58 -37.93 22.09
C ASP A 718 -9.17 -37.32 22.24
N ASN A 719 -9.04 -36.00 22.21
CA ASN A 719 -8.32 -35.25 23.23
C ASN A 719 -8.41 -33.75 22.94
N LYS A 720 -8.79 -33.03 23.99
CA LYS A 720 -8.94 -31.58 24.05
C LYS A 720 -7.62 -30.89 23.67
N ILE A 721 -7.69 -30.02 22.65
CA ILE A 721 -7.26 -28.61 22.60
C ILE A 721 -7.66 -28.12 21.20
N SER A 722 -8.49 -27.07 21.14
CA SER A 722 -8.75 -26.33 19.90
C SER A 722 -7.46 -25.59 19.52
N PRO A 723 -6.83 -25.83 18.37
CA PRO A 723 -5.66 -25.06 17.99
C PRO A 723 -6.12 -23.76 17.35
N ILE A 724 -5.94 -22.66 18.08
CA ILE A 724 -5.46 -21.41 17.49
C ILE A 724 -4.43 -21.80 16.42
N ASN A 725 -4.67 -21.49 15.15
CA ASN A 725 -3.75 -21.82 14.05
C ASN A 725 -2.34 -21.29 14.39
N LEU A 726 -1.46 -22.19 14.79
CA LEU A 726 -0.12 -21.87 15.28
C LEU A 726 0.74 -21.41 14.10
N ARG A 727 0.99 -20.09 14.02
CA ARG A 727 2.00 -19.53 13.11
C ARG A 727 3.36 -20.11 13.51
N LYS A 728 4.16 -20.54 12.53
CA LYS A 728 5.46 -21.17 12.75
C LYS A 728 6.59 -20.30 12.18
N ALA A 729 7.78 -20.53 12.70
CA ALA A 729 9.04 -20.08 12.13
C ALA A 729 9.99 -21.28 11.96
N GLY A 730 10.83 -21.22 10.94
CA GLY A 730 11.82 -22.24 10.67
C GLY A 730 13.06 -21.73 9.97
N ILE A 731 14.03 -22.63 9.83
CA ILE A 731 15.31 -22.34 9.19
C ILE A 731 15.59 -23.38 8.11
N LEU A 732 16.05 -22.91 6.95
CA LEU A 732 16.52 -23.74 5.84
C LEU A 732 18.02 -24.01 6.00
N LEU A 733 18.37 -25.28 6.21
CA LEU A 733 19.77 -25.74 6.27
C LEU A 733 19.86 -27.18 5.78
N HIS A 734 20.54 -27.42 4.66
CA HIS A 734 20.74 -28.79 4.18
C HIS A 734 21.80 -29.51 5.04
N PRO A 735 21.67 -30.83 5.35
CA PRO A 735 22.63 -31.53 6.19
C PRO A 735 24.08 -31.59 5.66
N THR A 736 24.28 -31.43 4.34
CA THR A 736 25.65 -31.32 3.79
C THR A 736 26.37 -30.07 4.32
N SER A 737 25.63 -29.03 4.67
CA SER A 737 26.13 -27.77 5.22
C SER A 737 26.39 -27.80 6.72
N LEU A 738 25.95 -28.82 7.45
CA LEU A 738 26.34 -28.99 8.86
C LEU A 738 27.88 -29.11 8.98
N TRP A 739 28.44 -28.72 10.13
CA TRP A 739 29.86 -28.94 10.38
C TRP A 739 30.18 -30.46 10.51
N GLY A 740 31.45 -30.83 10.41
CA GLY A 740 31.92 -32.22 10.54
C GLY A 740 32.29 -32.91 9.23
N HIS A 741 33.26 -33.83 9.32
CA HIS A 741 33.83 -34.58 8.19
C HIS A 741 33.49 -36.06 8.21
N THR A 742 33.16 -36.61 9.38
CA THR A 742 32.76 -38.02 9.56
C THR A 742 31.25 -38.15 9.79
N GLY A 743 30.68 -39.34 9.52
CA GLY A 743 29.28 -39.61 9.81
C GLY A 743 28.88 -39.36 11.28
N ARG A 744 29.79 -39.64 12.22
CA ARG A 744 29.59 -39.37 13.65
C ARG A 744 29.51 -37.87 13.96
N GLU A 745 30.44 -37.08 13.41
CA GLU A 745 30.45 -35.63 13.59
C GLU A 745 29.19 -35.02 12.97
N LYS A 746 28.80 -35.44 11.76
CA LYS A 746 27.57 -34.99 11.09
C LYS A 746 26.32 -35.27 11.90
N LYS A 747 26.22 -36.47 12.49
CA LYS A 747 25.11 -36.83 13.38
C LYS A 747 25.09 -35.98 14.66
N LYS A 748 26.27 -35.69 15.23
CA LYS A 748 26.40 -34.79 16.38
C LYS A 748 25.97 -33.36 16.02
N ALA A 749 26.48 -32.83 14.91
CA ALA A 749 26.13 -31.51 14.39
C ALA A 749 24.62 -31.37 14.12
N ALA A 750 23.97 -32.41 13.60
CA ALA A 750 22.52 -32.41 13.39
C ALA A 750 21.74 -32.31 14.71
N LYS A 751 22.20 -32.99 15.78
CA LYS A 751 21.57 -32.87 17.10
C LYS A 751 21.77 -31.49 17.72
N GLU A 752 22.97 -30.94 17.63
CA GLU A 752 23.24 -29.57 18.09
C GLU A 752 22.42 -28.52 17.32
N TRP A 753 22.22 -28.73 16.02
CA TRP A 753 21.34 -27.89 15.20
C TRP A 753 19.89 -27.95 15.69
N ILE A 754 19.37 -29.14 15.97
CA ILE A 754 18.02 -29.33 16.52
C ILE A 754 17.90 -28.65 17.90
N ASP A 755 18.93 -28.76 18.75
CA ASP A 755 18.97 -28.12 20.06
C ASP A 755 18.93 -26.58 19.93
N PHE A 756 19.68 -26.03 18.97
CA PHE A 756 19.66 -24.61 18.62
C PHE A 756 18.28 -24.16 18.14
N LEU A 757 17.66 -24.89 17.21
CA LEU A 757 16.32 -24.56 16.71
C LEU A 757 15.27 -24.54 17.85
N ALA A 758 15.34 -25.52 18.75
CA ALA A 758 14.44 -25.60 19.90
C ALA A 758 14.63 -24.40 20.85
N ALA A 759 15.89 -24.05 21.16
CA ALA A 759 16.22 -22.89 21.98
C ALA A 759 15.80 -21.56 21.33
N ALA A 760 15.88 -21.47 20.00
CA ALA A 760 15.46 -20.33 19.20
C ALA A 760 13.93 -20.23 19.00
N GLY A 761 13.15 -21.15 19.58
CA GLY A 761 11.69 -21.20 19.43
C GLY A 761 11.21 -21.61 18.03
N GLN A 762 12.10 -22.08 17.17
CA GLN A 762 11.78 -22.53 15.82
C GLN A 762 11.02 -23.86 15.87
N ARG A 763 10.21 -24.11 14.84
CA ARG A 763 9.36 -25.31 14.72
C ARG A 763 9.55 -26.07 13.42
N ILE A 764 10.19 -25.47 12.42
CA ILE A 764 10.47 -26.12 11.14
C ILE A 764 11.98 -26.15 10.88
N TRP A 765 12.51 -27.33 10.52
CA TRP A 765 13.80 -27.47 9.87
C TRP A 765 13.56 -27.87 8.41
N GLN A 766 13.82 -26.95 7.49
CA GLN A 766 13.73 -27.27 6.06
C GLN A 766 15.06 -27.80 5.53
N ILE A 767 14.96 -28.84 4.70
CA ILE A 767 16.08 -29.47 4.01
C ILE A 767 15.79 -29.56 2.51
N LEU A 768 16.85 -29.63 1.70
CA LEU A 768 16.79 -30.02 0.29
C LEU A 768 16.68 -31.56 0.15
N PRO A 769 16.46 -32.11 -1.05
CA PRO A 769 16.31 -33.55 -1.24
C PRO A 769 17.50 -34.33 -0.66
N LEU A 770 17.20 -35.39 0.09
CA LEU A 770 18.21 -36.25 0.71
C LEU A 770 18.66 -37.41 -0.17
N ASN A 771 18.25 -37.41 -1.45
CA ASN A 771 18.61 -38.46 -2.37
C ASN A 771 20.10 -38.36 -2.76
N PRO A 772 20.76 -39.45 -3.19
CA PRO A 772 22.14 -39.40 -3.64
C PRO A 772 22.28 -38.43 -4.81
N PRO A 773 23.15 -37.41 -4.73
CA PRO A 773 23.26 -36.42 -5.79
C PRO A 773 23.80 -37.04 -7.08
N GLY A 774 23.40 -36.49 -8.22
CA GLY A 774 23.92 -36.88 -9.52
C GLY A 774 24.91 -35.86 -10.09
N LEU A 775 24.75 -35.53 -11.36
CA LEU A 775 25.66 -34.61 -12.07
C LEU A 775 25.71 -33.25 -11.37
N GLY A 776 26.92 -32.71 -11.19
CA GLY A 776 27.15 -31.40 -10.57
C GLY A 776 26.84 -31.34 -9.07
N ASP A 777 26.81 -32.49 -8.39
CA ASP A 777 26.47 -32.65 -6.96
C ASP A 777 25.08 -32.12 -6.59
N SER A 778 24.19 -31.99 -7.58
CA SER A 778 22.83 -31.48 -7.38
C SER A 778 21.93 -32.51 -6.70
N PRO A 779 21.24 -32.16 -5.60
CA PRO A 779 20.24 -33.03 -4.97
C PRO A 779 18.97 -33.17 -5.83
N TYR A 780 18.76 -32.30 -6.82
CA TYR A 780 17.59 -32.33 -7.73
C TYR A 780 17.80 -33.23 -8.96
N LEU A 781 19.02 -33.72 -9.19
CA LEU A 781 19.37 -34.63 -10.30
C LEU A 781 19.82 -35.99 -9.77
N SER A 782 19.03 -36.59 -8.87
CA SER A 782 19.42 -37.82 -8.19
C SER A 782 19.37 -39.06 -9.10
N VAL A 783 20.28 -40.00 -8.83
CA VAL A 783 20.29 -41.35 -9.40
C VAL A 783 19.15 -42.25 -8.88
N SER A 784 18.37 -41.78 -7.90
CA SER A 784 17.14 -42.46 -7.44
C SER A 784 16.15 -41.49 -6.80
N ALA A 785 14.86 -41.65 -7.11
CA ALA A 785 13.78 -40.92 -6.45
C ALA A 785 13.48 -41.39 -5.01
N PHE A 786 14.03 -42.53 -4.59
CA PHE A 786 13.69 -43.22 -3.34
C PHE A 786 14.86 -43.33 -2.36
N ALA A 787 16.06 -43.60 -2.87
CA ALA A 787 17.22 -43.86 -2.04
C ALA A 787 17.67 -42.61 -1.26
N GLY A 788 18.32 -42.80 -0.12
CA GLY A 788 18.99 -41.75 0.63
C GLY A 788 20.48 -41.66 0.30
N HIS A 789 21.08 -40.47 0.50
CA HIS A 789 22.49 -40.17 0.20
C HIS A 789 23.43 -40.93 1.13
N GLU A 790 23.82 -42.14 0.73
CA GLU A 790 24.42 -43.12 1.64
C GLU A 790 25.82 -42.77 2.18
N THR A 791 26.50 -41.78 1.61
CA THR A 791 27.80 -41.27 2.08
C THR A 791 27.67 -40.14 3.10
N LEU A 792 26.48 -39.52 3.25
CA LEU A 792 26.26 -38.36 4.10
C LEU A 792 26.54 -38.65 5.59
N PHE A 793 26.22 -39.86 6.04
CA PHE A 793 26.41 -40.32 7.42
C PHE A 793 27.34 -41.54 7.52
N ALA A 794 28.11 -41.84 6.48
CA ALA A 794 29.03 -42.98 6.49
C ALA A 794 30.27 -42.70 7.35
N GLU A 795 30.76 -43.73 8.04
CA GLU A 795 32.06 -43.70 8.73
C GLU A 795 33.19 -44.05 7.74
N THR A 796 34.28 -43.28 7.76
CA THR A 796 35.51 -43.57 7.00
C THR A 796 36.61 -44.02 7.96
N GLU A 797 37.02 -45.30 7.89
CA GLU A 797 38.25 -45.75 8.58
C GLU A 797 39.48 -45.39 7.73
N GLU A 798 40.30 -44.44 8.18
CA GLU A 798 41.67 -44.30 7.68
C GLU A 798 42.59 -45.29 8.40
N LYS A 799 43.05 -46.34 7.70
CA LYS A 799 44.23 -47.11 8.12
C LYS A 799 45.46 -46.63 7.37
N THR A 800 46.40 -46.05 8.12
CA THR A 800 47.75 -45.76 7.64
C THR A 800 48.55 -47.06 7.47
N CYS A 801 48.87 -47.40 6.22
CA CYS A 801 49.94 -48.33 5.90
C CYS A 801 50.82 -47.70 4.80
N GLY A 802 52.13 -47.91 4.88
CA GLY A 802 53.19 -47.13 4.21
C GLY A 802 52.94 -46.68 2.76
N SER A 803 53.26 -45.41 2.53
CA SER A 803 53.59 -44.72 1.26
C SER A 803 52.70 -44.88 0.02
N THR A 804 51.48 -45.39 0.12
CA THR A 804 50.46 -45.17 -0.93
C THR A 804 49.09 -44.90 -0.30
N LYS A 805 48.57 -43.66 -0.47
CA LYS A 805 47.19 -43.32 -0.12
C LYS A 805 46.24 -44.10 -1.04
N LYS A 806 45.76 -45.26 -0.56
CA LYS A 806 44.59 -45.94 -1.11
C LYS A 806 43.44 -45.76 -0.12
N THR A 807 42.44 -44.98 -0.50
CA THR A 807 41.14 -44.94 0.18
C THR A 807 40.46 -46.30 -0.05
N LEU A 808 40.51 -47.19 0.95
CA LEU A 808 39.77 -48.45 0.92
C LEU A 808 38.30 -48.13 1.21
N SER A 809 37.42 -48.40 0.24
CA SER A 809 35.99 -48.28 0.43
C SER A 809 35.48 -49.29 1.45
N SER A 810 34.44 -48.88 2.17
CA SER A 810 33.62 -49.55 3.18
C SER A 810 33.21 -51.00 2.86
N ALA A 811 34.14 -51.95 2.80
CA ALA A 811 33.85 -53.33 2.41
C ALA A 811 33.18 -54.18 3.52
N ASN A 812 33.05 -53.68 4.75
CA ASN A 812 32.42 -54.41 5.87
C ASN A 812 31.48 -53.53 6.69
N ILE A 813 30.32 -53.12 6.14
CA ILE A 813 29.19 -52.79 7.01
C ILE A 813 28.65 -54.12 7.55
N SER A 814 29.23 -54.59 8.66
CA SER A 814 28.68 -55.74 9.39
C SER A 814 27.50 -55.24 10.20
N ILE A 815 26.28 -55.62 9.80
CA ILE A 815 25.09 -55.41 10.62
C ILE A 815 25.27 -56.23 11.90
N LYS A 816 25.10 -55.60 13.06
CA LYS A 816 25.19 -56.29 14.35
C LYS A 816 24.08 -57.34 14.42
N VAL A 817 24.33 -58.46 15.11
CA VAL A 817 23.34 -59.56 15.25
C VAL A 817 21.98 -59.05 15.74
N GLU A 818 21.99 -58.06 16.63
CA GLU A 818 20.82 -57.41 17.22
C GLU A 818 20.01 -56.57 16.21
N GLU A 819 20.62 -56.08 15.13
CA GLU A 819 19.97 -55.24 14.11
C GLU A 819 19.53 -56.04 12.87
N GLN A 820 19.82 -57.35 12.83
CA GLN A 820 19.53 -58.20 11.68
C GLN A 820 18.03 -58.27 11.36
N GLN A 821 17.16 -58.27 12.39
CA GLN A 821 15.70 -58.23 12.20
C GLN A 821 15.24 -56.90 11.60
N ASN A 822 15.78 -55.77 12.08
CA ASN A 822 15.46 -54.43 11.56
C ASN A 822 15.92 -54.27 10.11
N TYR A 823 17.06 -54.85 9.74
CA TYR A 823 17.54 -54.86 8.36
C TYR A 823 16.61 -55.65 7.42
N LEU A 824 16.13 -56.82 7.87
CA LEU A 824 15.19 -57.62 7.08
C LEU A 824 13.84 -56.91 6.93
N ALA A 825 13.34 -56.27 8.01
CA ALA A 825 12.14 -55.45 7.97
C ALA A 825 12.29 -54.28 6.99
N PHE A 826 13.40 -53.53 7.06
CA PHE A 826 13.72 -52.45 6.12
C PHE A 826 13.71 -52.94 4.67
N CYS A 827 14.33 -54.09 4.39
CA CYS A 827 14.33 -54.67 3.05
C CYS A 827 12.94 -55.07 2.55
N GLN A 828 12.08 -55.55 3.46
CA GLN A 828 10.71 -55.94 3.15
C GLN A 828 9.83 -54.70 2.90
N GLU A 829 9.89 -53.71 3.79
CA GLU A 829 9.14 -52.45 3.68
C GLU A 829 9.52 -51.67 2.41
N ASN A 830 10.79 -51.72 2.01
CA ASN A 830 11.31 -50.99 0.84
C ASN A 830 11.49 -51.91 -0.40
N SER A 831 10.81 -53.05 -0.45
CA SER A 831 10.99 -54.05 -1.51
C SER A 831 10.65 -53.56 -2.92
N TYR A 832 9.84 -52.49 -3.03
CA TYR A 832 9.45 -51.90 -4.31
C TYR A 832 10.65 -51.31 -5.07
N TRP A 833 11.53 -50.56 -4.38
CA TRP A 833 12.61 -49.81 -5.02
C TRP A 833 14.01 -50.33 -4.66
N LEU A 834 14.19 -50.85 -3.45
CA LEU A 834 15.52 -51.16 -2.90
C LEU A 834 16.30 -52.22 -3.70
N PRO A 835 15.70 -53.33 -4.16
CA PRO A 835 16.42 -54.33 -4.96
C PRO A 835 16.92 -53.77 -6.29
N ASP A 836 16.09 -52.99 -6.98
CA ASP A 836 16.44 -52.38 -8.27
C ASP A 836 17.50 -51.30 -8.11
N TYR A 837 17.36 -50.42 -7.11
CA TYR A 837 18.40 -49.43 -6.79
C TYR A 837 19.75 -50.08 -6.47
N ALA A 838 19.75 -51.10 -5.61
CA ALA A 838 20.98 -51.76 -5.19
C ALA A 838 21.68 -52.47 -6.37
N LEU A 839 20.90 -53.10 -7.25
CA LEU A 839 21.43 -53.73 -8.46
C LEU A 839 21.90 -52.68 -9.47
N PHE A 840 21.14 -51.60 -9.67
CA PHE A 840 21.51 -50.47 -10.52
C PHE A 840 22.87 -49.89 -10.11
N ARG A 841 23.08 -49.65 -8.81
CA ARG A 841 24.34 -49.15 -8.28
C ARG A 841 25.49 -50.14 -8.48
N ALA A 842 25.25 -51.42 -8.23
CA ALA A 842 26.25 -52.46 -8.48
C ALA A 842 26.62 -52.57 -9.97
N LEU A 843 25.65 -52.44 -10.87
CA LEU A 843 25.86 -52.44 -12.32
C LEU A 843 26.61 -51.19 -12.78
N ARG A 844 26.27 -50.01 -12.24
CA ARG A 844 26.96 -48.75 -12.52
C ARG A 844 28.44 -48.82 -12.12
N ASP A 845 28.74 -49.41 -10.95
CA ASP A 845 30.12 -49.66 -10.52
C ASP A 845 30.83 -50.71 -11.39
N HIS A 846 30.09 -51.70 -11.91
CA HIS A 846 30.64 -52.75 -12.76
C HIS A 846 31.00 -52.24 -14.16
N PHE A 847 30.16 -51.39 -14.74
CA PHE A 847 30.33 -50.88 -16.11
C PHE A 847 30.98 -49.50 -16.20
N HIS A 848 31.02 -48.73 -15.11
CA HIS A 848 31.50 -47.34 -15.06
C HIS A 848 30.85 -46.42 -16.12
N LYS A 849 29.58 -46.68 -16.42
CA LYS A 849 28.80 -46.02 -17.48
C LYS A 849 27.36 -45.78 -17.01
N PRO A 850 26.66 -44.76 -17.55
CA PRO A 850 25.23 -44.60 -17.35
C PRO A 850 24.48 -45.80 -17.95
N TRP A 851 23.25 -46.09 -17.47
CA TRP A 851 22.56 -47.32 -17.84
C TRP A 851 22.21 -47.41 -19.33
N GLN A 852 22.04 -46.26 -19.99
CA GLN A 852 21.82 -46.15 -21.44
C GLN A 852 22.98 -46.73 -22.26
N GLU A 853 24.18 -46.81 -21.70
CA GLU A 853 25.37 -47.35 -22.38
C GLU A 853 25.74 -48.79 -21.95
N TRP A 854 24.91 -49.44 -21.13
CA TRP A 854 25.13 -50.84 -20.75
C TRP A 854 24.82 -51.80 -21.90
N PRO A 855 25.31 -53.06 -21.85
CA PRO A 855 24.93 -54.08 -22.82
C PRO A 855 23.41 -54.18 -22.98
N GLU A 856 22.94 -54.32 -24.23
CA GLU A 856 21.51 -54.24 -24.56
C GLU A 856 20.67 -55.15 -23.67
N GLU A 857 21.11 -56.39 -23.41
CA GLU A 857 20.35 -57.36 -22.64
C GLU A 857 20.06 -56.95 -21.19
N ILE A 858 20.94 -56.15 -20.56
CA ILE A 858 20.74 -55.64 -19.20
C ILE A 858 20.12 -54.24 -19.22
N ARG A 859 20.41 -53.43 -20.26
CA ARG A 859 19.78 -52.13 -20.51
C ARG A 859 18.26 -52.27 -20.61
N ILE A 860 17.77 -53.25 -21.38
CA ILE A 860 16.33 -53.55 -21.52
C ILE A 860 15.82 -54.62 -20.53
N ARG A 861 16.63 -54.96 -19.51
CA ARG A 861 16.25 -55.82 -18.38
C ARG A 861 15.72 -57.21 -18.77
N ARG A 862 16.33 -57.87 -19.76
CA ARG A 862 15.94 -59.25 -20.14
C ARG A 862 16.06 -60.17 -18.90
N PRO A 863 15.06 -61.03 -18.60
CA PRO A 863 15.07 -61.85 -17.38
C PRO A 863 16.33 -62.70 -17.19
N ALA A 864 16.89 -63.24 -18.27
CA ALA A 864 18.13 -64.01 -18.24
C ALA A 864 19.35 -63.15 -17.84
N ALA A 865 19.42 -61.90 -18.31
CA ALA A 865 20.49 -60.96 -17.96
C ALA A 865 20.37 -60.50 -16.50
N LEU A 866 19.16 -60.16 -16.04
CA LEU A 866 18.90 -59.82 -14.63
C LEU A 866 19.33 -60.97 -13.70
N LYS A 867 19.00 -62.22 -14.03
CA LYS A 867 19.42 -63.39 -13.24
C LYS A 867 20.94 -63.59 -13.25
N LYS A 868 21.59 -63.41 -14.41
CA LYS A 868 23.05 -63.49 -14.57
C LYS A 868 23.75 -62.45 -13.71
N TYR A 869 23.41 -61.17 -13.88
CA TYR A 869 24.07 -60.07 -13.18
C TYR A 869 23.67 -60.00 -11.71
N GLY A 870 22.43 -60.33 -11.36
CA GLY A 870 21.99 -60.43 -9.96
C GLY A 870 22.78 -61.46 -9.16
N LYS A 871 23.15 -62.58 -9.77
CA LYS A 871 24.05 -63.57 -9.15
C LYS A 871 25.52 -63.11 -9.16
N LEU A 872 25.98 -62.51 -10.27
CA LEU A 872 27.36 -62.02 -10.39
C LEU A 872 27.69 -60.93 -9.37
N LEU A 873 26.74 -60.02 -9.13
CA LEU A 873 26.88 -58.83 -8.31
C LEU A 873 26.11 -58.93 -6.99
N GLU A 874 25.77 -60.13 -6.54
CA GLU A 874 24.97 -60.39 -5.33
C GLU A 874 25.60 -59.71 -4.09
N LYS A 875 26.92 -59.85 -3.92
CA LYS A 875 27.65 -59.25 -2.80
C LYS A 875 27.62 -57.72 -2.85
N GLN A 876 27.82 -57.12 -4.03
CA GLN A 876 27.80 -55.68 -4.23
C GLN A 876 26.39 -55.11 -4.01
N THR A 877 25.37 -55.79 -4.51
CA THR A 877 23.96 -55.44 -4.30
C THR A 877 23.63 -55.44 -2.80
N GLU A 878 24.05 -56.47 -2.07
CA GLU A 878 23.87 -56.56 -0.62
C GLU A 878 24.57 -55.41 0.12
N ILE A 879 25.78 -55.00 -0.29
CA ILE A 879 26.47 -53.83 0.29
C ILE A 879 25.62 -52.56 0.12
N TYR A 880 25.03 -52.33 -1.05
CA TYR A 880 24.18 -51.16 -1.28
C TYR A 880 22.90 -51.17 -0.45
N LYS A 881 22.28 -52.33 -0.26
CA LYS A 881 21.13 -52.46 0.66
C LYS A 881 21.50 -52.09 2.09
N ARG A 882 22.66 -52.56 2.58
CA ARG A 882 23.15 -52.24 3.93
C ARG A 882 23.50 -50.77 4.09
N LYS A 883 24.09 -50.15 3.07
CA LYS A 883 24.36 -48.70 3.05
C LYS A 883 23.08 -47.88 3.17
N GLN A 884 22.02 -48.27 2.45
CA GLN A 884 20.71 -47.63 2.58
C GLN A 884 20.12 -47.86 3.98
N PHE A 885 20.14 -49.09 4.50
CA PHE A 885 19.68 -49.36 5.86
C PHE A 885 20.36 -48.46 6.91
N GLU A 886 21.69 -48.32 6.84
CA GLU A 886 22.44 -47.49 7.77
C GLU A 886 22.06 -46.00 7.64
N PHE A 887 21.92 -45.49 6.42
CA PHE A 887 21.46 -44.13 6.17
C PHE A 887 20.09 -43.88 6.82
N PHE A 888 19.11 -44.74 6.53
CA PHE A 888 17.75 -44.60 7.05
C PHE A 888 17.73 -44.71 8.57
N ARG A 889 18.49 -45.65 9.15
CA ARG A 889 18.60 -45.83 10.60
C ARG A 889 19.12 -44.55 11.28
N VAL A 890 20.21 -43.96 10.78
CA VAL A 890 20.77 -42.73 11.34
C VAL A 890 19.82 -41.55 11.15
N TRP A 891 19.18 -41.43 9.98
CA TRP A 891 18.23 -40.35 9.74
C TRP A 891 16.97 -40.45 10.59
N GLN A 892 16.45 -41.66 10.84
CA GLN A 892 15.34 -41.86 11.77
C GLN A 892 15.69 -41.39 13.18
N GLU A 893 16.91 -41.64 13.65
CA GLU A 893 17.35 -41.12 14.96
C GLU A 893 17.36 -39.58 14.99
N ILE A 894 17.76 -38.93 13.90
CA ILE A 894 17.76 -37.46 13.76
C ILE A 894 16.32 -36.93 13.72
N LYS A 895 15.45 -37.53 12.92
CA LYS A 895 14.02 -37.17 12.81
C LYS A 895 13.31 -37.32 14.15
N VAL A 896 13.49 -38.44 14.85
CA VAL A 896 12.93 -38.64 16.20
C VAL A 896 13.45 -37.58 17.18
N CYS A 897 14.73 -37.22 17.10
CA CYS A 897 15.30 -36.15 17.92
C CYS A 897 14.65 -34.78 17.63
N ALA A 898 14.37 -34.47 16.36
CA ALA A 898 13.66 -33.24 15.98
C ALA A 898 12.22 -33.25 16.50
N ASN A 899 11.47 -34.31 16.22
CA ASN A 899 10.05 -34.42 16.54
C ASN A 899 9.80 -34.41 18.06
N THR A 900 10.66 -35.06 18.85
CA THR A 900 10.57 -35.04 20.32
C THR A 900 10.79 -33.65 20.92
N LYS A 901 11.43 -32.73 20.18
CA LYS A 901 11.59 -31.32 20.54
C LYS A 901 10.56 -30.40 19.86
N GLY A 902 9.56 -30.97 19.20
CA GLY A 902 8.52 -30.23 18.49
C GLY A 902 9.01 -29.53 17.23
N ILE A 903 10.08 -30.02 16.61
CA ILE A 903 10.61 -29.52 15.33
C ILE A 903 10.19 -30.50 14.24
N GLU A 904 9.44 -30.01 13.26
CA GLU A 904 9.05 -30.75 12.06
C GLU A 904 10.12 -30.60 10.98
N ILE A 905 10.40 -31.69 10.26
CA ILE A 905 11.29 -31.68 9.10
C ILE A 905 10.44 -31.42 7.84
N LEU A 906 10.64 -30.24 7.24
CA LEU A 906 10.11 -29.92 5.91
C LEU A 906 11.11 -30.40 4.85
N GLY A 907 10.77 -31.50 4.20
CA GLY A 907 11.53 -32.04 3.09
C GLY A 907 11.27 -31.34 1.78
N ASP A 908 11.95 -31.84 0.74
CA ASP A 908 11.82 -31.36 -0.61
C ASP A 908 11.88 -32.52 -1.61
N MET A 909 11.02 -32.47 -2.63
CA MET A 909 10.87 -33.51 -3.63
C MET A 909 10.92 -32.91 -5.05
N PRO A 910 11.97 -33.20 -5.84
CA PRO A 910 12.05 -32.81 -7.25
C PRO A 910 10.88 -33.43 -8.02
N ILE A 911 10.15 -32.68 -8.85
CA ILE A 911 9.07 -33.30 -9.64
C ILE A 911 9.64 -34.35 -10.60
N PHE A 912 10.71 -34.03 -11.34
CA PHE A 912 11.33 -34.93 -12.31
C PHE A 912 12.46 -35.76 -11.71
N VAL A 913 12.72 -36.93 -12.30
CA VAL A 913 13.87 -37.78 -11.95
C VAL A 913 15.00 -37.60 -12.96
N ALA A 914 16.24 -37.95 -12.64
CA ALA A 914 17.31 -37.93 -13.63
C ALA A 914 17.12 -39.04 -14.68
N ALA A 915 17.52 -38.81 -15.93
CA ALA A 915 17.47 -39.84 -16.97
C ALA A 915 18.38 -41.04 -16.63
N ASP A 916 19.57 -40.79 -16.08
CA ASP A 916 20.48 -41.82 -15.57
C ASP A 916 20.15 -42.18 -14.10
N SER A 917 18.98 -42.78 -13.90
CA SER A 917 18.49 -43.20 -12.58
C SER A 917 18.03 -44.65 -12.55
N ALA A 918 17.99 -45.22 -11.34
CA ALA A 918 17.39 -46.53 -11.11
C ALA A 918 15.91 -46.56 -11.51
N ASP A 919 15.21 -45.43 -11.38
CA ASP A 919 13.79 -45.27 -11.70
C ASP A 919 13.53 -45.44 -13.19
N CYS A 920 14.25 -44.69 -14.03
CA CYS A 920 14.11 -44.79 -15.49
C CYS A 920 14.58 -46.14 -16.03
N TRP A 921 15.62 -46.73 -15.42
CA TRP A 921 16.06 -48.07 -15.81
C TRP A 921 15.03 -49.14 -15.43
N ALA A 922 14.49 -49.11 -14.21
CA ALA A 922 13.59 -50.14 -13.71
C ALA A 922 12.17 -50.05 -14.30
N HIS A 923 11.71 -48.82 -14.58
CA HIS A 923 10.36 -48.52 -15.04
C HIS A 923 10.35 -47.63 -16.31
N PRO A 924 10.99 -48.03 -17.41
CA PRO A 924 11.03 -47.23 -18.64
C PRO A 924 9.63 -46.95 -19.21
N GLU A 925 8.64 -47.78 -18.91
CA GLU A 925 7.24 -47.63 -19.34
C GLU A 925 6.57 -46.32 -18.86
N TYR A 926 7.06 -45.73 -17.78
CA TYR A 926 6.51 -44.51 -17.18
C TYR A 926 7.09 -43.22 -17.75
N PHE A 927 8.05 -43.30 -18.66
CA PHE A 927 8.79 -42.15 -19.17
C PHE A 927 8.76 -42.12 -20.70
N TYR A 928 8.84 -40.91 -21.27
CA TYR A 928 9.04 -40.73 -22.71
C TYR A 928 10.53 -40.91 -23.05
N LEU A 929 10.93 -42.15 -23.34
CA LEU A 929 12.30 -42.54 -23.68
C LEU A 929 12.33 -43.18 -25.09
N ASP A 930 13.42 -42.97 -25.80
CA ASP A 930 13.70 -43.64 -27.08
C ASP A 930 14.15 -45.11 -26.89
N GLU A 931 14.43 -45.81 -28.01
CA GLU A 931 14.87 -47.21 -28.00
C GLU A 931 16.22 -47.41 -27.27
N GLU A 932 17.04 -46.36 -27.15
CA GLU A 932 18.32 -46.32 -26.44
C GLU A 932 18.19 -45.97 -24.94
N GLY A 933 17.03 -45.49 -24.49
CA GLY A 933 16.77 -45.12 -23.10
C GLY A 933 17.07 -43.66 -22.76
N TYR A 934 17.22 -42.80 -23.77
CA TYR A 934 17.36 -41.36 -23.61
C TYR A 934 16.01 -40.65 -23.74
N PRO A 935 15.82 -39.49 -23.09
CA PRO A 935 14.59 -38.71 -23.24
C PRO A 935 14.34 -38.29 -24.70
N GLU A 936 13.14 -38.56 -25.21
CA GLU A 936 12.70 -38.05 -26.53
C GLU A 936 12.56 -36.52 -26.50
N GLU A 937 12.02 -36.03 -25.39
CA GLU A 937 11.97 -34.62 -25.02
C GLU A 937 12.52 -34.47 -23.59
N ALA A 938 13.31 -33.43 -23.37
CA ALA A 938 13.84 -33.07 -22.06
C ALA A 938 12.90 -32.07 -21.36
N ALA A 939 12.68 -32.28 -20.07
CA ALA A 939 12.00 -31.30 -19.23
C ALA A 939 12.82 -30.00 -19.13
N GLY A 940 12.11 -28.89 -19.00
CA GLY A 940 12.70 -27.58 -18.84
C GLY A 940 11.68 -26.54 -18.46
N VAL A 941 12.03 -25.28 -18.71
CA VAL A 941 11.11 -24.13 -18.64
C VAL A 941 11.29 -23.24 -19.87
N PRO A 942 10.21 -22.60 -20.35
CA PRO A 942 10.29 -21.67 -21.47
C PRO A 942 11.13 -20.43 -21.10
N PRO A 943 11.51 -19.60 -22.08
CA PRO A 943 12.08 -18.29 -21.81
C PRO A 943 11.25 -17.47 -20.81
N ASP A 944 11.89 -16.98 -19.76
CA ASP A 944 11.26 -16.20 -18.70
C ASP A 944 12.13 -15.00 -18.28
N TYR A 945 11.77 -14.35 -17.17
CA TYR A 945 12.49 -13.19 -16.67
C TYR A 945 13.88 -13.52 -16.11
N PHE A 946 14.15 -14.79 -15.76
CA PHE A 946 15.46 -15.27 -15.33
C PHE A 946 16.35 -15.66 -16.52
N SER A 947 15.79 -16.31 -17.55
CA SER A 947 16.52 -16.78 -18.73
C SER A 947 15.80 -16.48 -20.03
N ALA A 948 16.40 -15.63 -20.87
CA ALA A 948 15.90 -15.35 -22.22
C ALA A 948 15.97 -16.57 -23.17
N ALA A 949 16.74 -17.60 -22.82
CA ALA A 949 16.85 -18.85 -23.56
C ALA A 949 15.98 -19.98 -22.95
N GLY A 950 15.27 -19.69 -21.84
CA GLY A 950 14.68 -20.71 -20.98
C GLY A 950 15.75 -21.63 -20.38
N GLN A 951 15.36 -22.81 -19.91
CA GLN A 951 16.29 -23.78 -19.33
C GLN A 951 15.94 -25.19 -19.79
N ILE A 952 16.95 -25.98 -20.16
CA ILE A 952 16.82 -27.42 -20.42
C ILE A 952 17.46 -28.14 -19.25
N TRP A 953 16.68 -28.93 -18.51
CA TRP A 953 17.18 -29.67 -17.34
C TRP A 953 17.65 -31.09 -17.69
N GLY A 954 17.15 -31.64 -18.80
CA GLY A 954 17.57 -32.94 -19.31
C GLY A 954 16.83 -34.13 -18.69
N ASN A 955 15.89 -33.89 -17.78
CA ASN A 955 15.06 -34.94 -17.19
C ASN A 955 14.03 -35.48 -18.21
N PRO A 956 13.65 -36.77 -18.15
CA PRO A 956 12.55 -37.29 -18.95
C PRO A 956 11.19 -36.80 -18.46
N LEU A 957 10.25 -36.68 -19.40
CA LEU A 957 8.84 -36.43 -19.11
C LEU A 957 8.09 -37.73 -18.78
N TYR A 958 7.01 -37.60 -18.01
CA TYR A 958 6.18 -38.72 -17.58
C TYR A 958 5.09 -39.10 -18.60
N ARG A 959 4.85 -40.40 -18.75
CA ARG A 959 3.69 -40.97 -19.45
C ARG A 959 2.51 -41.09 -18.49
N TRP A 960 1.88 -39.96 -18.19
CA TRP A 960 0.76 -39.89 -17.24
C TRP A 960 -0.43 -40.80 -17.59
N ASP A 961 -0.66 -41.07 -18.88
CA ASP A 961 -1.67 -42.01 -19.38
C ASP A 961 -1.36 -43.46 -19.05
N VAL A 962 -0.08 -43.82 -18.93
CA VAL A 962 0.36 -45.16 -18.51
C VAL A 962 0.27 -45.27 -16.99
N MET A 963 0.75 -44.27 -16.26
CA MET A 963 0.70 -44.26 -14.79
C MET A 963 -0.73 -44.31 -14.25
N GLU A 964 -1.69 -43.66 -14.90
CA GLU A 964 -3.09 -43.71 -14.46
C GLU A 964 -3.67 -45.14 -14.50
N LYS A 965 -3.22 -46.00 -15.43
CA LYS A 965 -3.75 -47.36 -15.61
C LYS A 965 -3.49 -48.28 -14.42
N ASP A 966 -2.44 -48.01 -13.63
CA ASP A 966 -2.16 -48.74 -12.39
C ASP A 966 -2.49 -47.93 -11.12
N GLY A 967 -3.26 -46.84 -11.28
CA GLY A 967 -3.67 -45.99 -10.18
C GLY A 967 -2.53 -45.13 -9.62
N PHE A 968 -1.55 -44.75 -10.46
CA PHE A 968 -0.39 -43.93 -10.11
C PHE A 968 0.54 -44.59 -9.08
N ARG A 969 0.77 -45.90 -9.21
CA ARG A 969 1.51 -46.70 -8.22
C ARG A 969 2.89 -46.12 -7.90
N TRP A 970 3.66 -45.73 -8.92
CA TRP A 970 5.01 -45.19 -8.72
C TRP A 970 5.02 -43.92 -7.86
N TRP A 971 4.06 -43.00 -8.09
CA TRP A 971 3.93 -41.79 -7.29
C TRP A 971 3.55 -42.09 -5.84
N LYS A 972 2.61 -43.03 -5.63
CA LYS A 972 2.20 -43.46 -4.28
C LYS A 972 3.37 -44.03 -3.48
N GLU A 973 4.15 -44.91 -4.10
CA GLU A 973 5.35 -45.48 -3.47
C GLU A 973 6.41 -44.40 -3.20
N ARG A 974 6.58 -43.43 -4.11
CA ARG A 974 7.52 -42.32 -3.94
C ARG A 974 7.15 -41.46 -2.73
N PHE A 975 5.87 -41.09 -2.60
CA PHE A 975 5.38 -40.35 -1.44
C PHE A 975 5.45 -41.19 -0.15
N ARG A 976 5.22 -42.50 -0.21
CA ARG A 976 5.41 -43.41 0.93
C ARG A 976 6.87 -43.50 1.38
N ALA A 977 7.81 -43.47 0.44
CA ALA A 977 9.23 -43.46 0.77
C ALA A 977 9.66 -42.12 1.38
N ILE A 978 9.18 -40.99 0.85
CA ILE A 978 9.64 -39.68 1.33
C ILE A 978 9.14 -39.36 2.75
N THR A 979 7.96 -39.83 3.15
CA THR A 979 7.44 -39.67 4.52
C THR A 979 8.29 -40.38 5.57
N GLN A 980 9.13 -41.35 5.17
CA GLN A 980 10.14 -41.90 6.06
C GLN A 980 11.15 -40.82 6.46
N PHE A 981 11.50 -39.88 5.59
CA PHE A 981 12.49 -38.84 5.88
C PHE A 981 11.91 -37.58 6.52
N THR A 982 10.65 -37.26 6.27
CA THR A 982 10.11 -35.91 6.52
C THR A 982 8.73 -35.94 7.17
N ASP A 983 8.31 -34.82 7.76
CA ASP A 983 6.98 -34.65 8.34
C ASP A 983 6.07 -33.83 7.40
N ARG A 984 6.67 -32.92 6.62
CA ARG A 984 6.03 -32.13 5.56
C ARG A 984 6.88 -32.18 4.30
N ILE A 985 6.28 -32.02 3.12
CA ILE A 985 7.00 -32.15 1.84
C ILE A 985 6.74 -30.92 0.96
N ARG A 986 7.81 -30.17 0.63
CA ARG A 986 7.81 -29.24 -0.49
C ARG A 986 7.84 -30.03 -1.79
N ILE A 987 6.92 -29.71 -2.69
CA ILE A 987 6.90 -30.26 -4.05
C ILE A 987 7.52 -29.21 -4.96
N ASP A 988 8.71 -29.52 -5.44
CA ASP A 988 9.44 -28.71 -6.40
C ASP A 988 8.69 -28.64 -7.74
N HIS A 989 8.68 -27.46 -8.35
CA HIS A 989 8.07 -27.20 -9.64
C HIS A 989 6.63 -27.73 -9.74
N PHE A 990 5.79 -27.41 -8.74
CA PHE A 990 4.43 -27.96 -8.58
C PHE A 990 3.57 -27.78 -9.84
N ARG A 991 3.81 -26.73 -10.61
CA ARG A 991 3.12 -26.47 -11.89
C ARG A 991 3.25 -27.62 -12.89
N GLY A 992 4.32 -28.42 -12.79
CA GLY A 992 4.55 -29.63 -13.57
C GLY A 992 3.44 -30.70 -13.44
N PHE A 993 2.65 -30.68 -12.36
CA PHE A 993 1.49 -31.55 -12.16
C PHE A 993 0.24 -31.10 -12.94
N VAL A 994 0.22 -29.87 -13.46
CA VAL A 994 -0.77 -29.41 -14.44
C VAL A 994 -0.22 -29.59 -15.85
N ALA A 995 0.99 -29.09 -16.11
CA ALA A 995 1.69 -29.28 -17.37
C ALA A 995 3.20 -29.13 -17.23
N ALA A 996 3.97 -29.84 -18.04
CA ALA A 996 5.43 -29.74 -18.09
C ALA A 996 5.90 -29.15 -19.43
N TRP A 997 6.95 -28.35 -19.43
CA TRP A 997 7.55 -27.87 -20.69
C TRP A 997 8.52 -28.91 -21.22
N GLY A 998 8.19 -29.49 -22.38
CA GLY A 998 9.00 -30.49 -23.07
C GLY A 998 9.78 -29.87 -24.22
N VAL A 999 11.10 -30.02 -24.19
CA VAL A 999 12.01 -29.52 -25.22
C VAL A 999 12.51 -30.70 -26.07
N PRO A 1000 12.33 -30.68 -27.40
CA PRO A 1000 12.84 -31.73 -28.27
C PRO A 1000 14.34 -31.99 -28.10
N ARG A 1001 14.74 -33.26 -28.14
CA ARG A 1001 16.15 -33.63 -28.04
C ARG A 1001 16.99 -33.01 -29.16
N GLY A 1002 18.15 -32.46 -28.78
CA GLY A 1002 19.12 -31.87 -29.71
C GLY A 1002 19.05 -30.35 -29.83
N GLU A 1003 18.02 -29.73 -29.24
CA GLU A 1003 17.92 -28.27 -29.15
C GLU A 1003 18.96 -27.67 -28.20
N LYS A 1004 19.44 -26.47 -28.54
CA LYS A 1004 20.47 -25.75 -27.76
C LYS A 1004 19.88 -24.90 -26.64
N ASP A 1005 18.59 -24.59 -26.72
CA ASP A 1005 17.84 -23.81 -25.74
C ASP A 1005 16.38 -24.28 -25.67
N ALA A 1006 15.62 -23.76 -24.71
CA ALA A 1006 14.26 -24.23 -24.45
C ALA A 1006 13.18 -23.53 -25.28
N THR A 1007 13.55 -22.72 -26.30
CA THR A 1007 12.61 -21.91 -27.08
C THR A 1007 11.69 -22.76 -27.97
N ALA A 1008 12.19 -23.91 -28.45
CA ALA A 1008 11.45 -24.85 -29.30
C ALA A 1008 10.54 -25.82 -28.51
N GLY A 1009 10.39 -25.64 -27.20
CA GLY A 1009 9.57 -26.53 -26.38
C GLY A 1009 8.06 -26.34 -26.53
N SER A 1010 7.31 -27.22 -25.87
CA SER A 1010 5.85 -27.16 -25.81
C SER A 1010 5.30 -27.65 -24.46
N TRP A 1011 4.16 -27.10 -24.02
CA TRP A 1011 3.47 -27.57 -22.82
C TRP A 1011 2.82 -28.94 -23.04
N LYS A 1012 3.18 -29.91 -22.20
CA LYS A 1012 2.57 -31.24 -22.16
C LYS A 1012 1.67 -31.36 -20.94
N PRO A 1013 0.38 -31.68 -21.09
CA PRO A 1013 -0.54 -31.81 -19.96
C PRO A 1013 -0.14 -32.98 -19.06
N ALA A 1014 -0.37 -32.82 -17.76
CA ALA A 1014 -0.18 -33.83 -16.73
C ALA A 1014 -1.52 -34.24 -16.10
N LYS A 1015 -1.53 -35.36 -15.37
CA LYS A 1015 -2.70 -35.87 -14.63
C LYS A 1015 -2.54 -35.70 -13.12
N GLY A 1016 -2.04 -34.53 -12.70
CA GLY A 1016 -1.71 -34.25 -11.31
C GLY A 1016 -2.93 -34.28 -10.40
N ARG A 1017 -4.08 -33.76 -10.86
CA ARG A 1017 -5.32 -33.77 -10.07
C ARG A 1017 -5.74 -35.18 -9.72
N GLU A 1018 -5.82 -36.06 -10.70
CA GLU A 1018 -6.18 -37.47 -10.54
C GLU A 1018 -5.17 -38.20 -9.65
N MET A 1019 -3.87 -37.94 -9.83
CA MET A 1019 -2.81 -38.50 -9.01
C MET A 1019 -2.94 -38.08 -7.54
N PHE A 1020 -3.15 -36.78 -7.25
CA PHE A 1020 -3.30 -36.31 -5.87
C PHE A 1020 -4.58 -36.80 -5.20
N LEU A 1021 -5.67 -36.98 -5.95
CA LEU A 1021 -6.88 -37.63 -5.43
C LEU A 1021 -6.60 -39.09 -5.05
N ALA A 1022 -5.94 -39.85 -5.93
CA ALA A 1022 -5.54 -41.23 -5.66
C ALA A 1022 -4.52 -41.33 -4.50
N LEU A 1023 -3.69 -40.32 -4.32
CA LEU A 1023 -2.73 -40.21 -3.21
C LEU A 1023 -3.45 -39.96 -1.88
N ARG A 1024 -4.43 -39.05 -1.85
CA ARG A 1024 -5.19 -38.69 -0.64
C ARG A 1024 -5.98 -39.87 -0.07
N GLU A 1025 -6.45 -40.77 -0.93
CA GLU A 1025 -7.10 -42.02 -0.50
C GLU A 1025 -6.15 -42.95 0.25
N GLU A 1026 -4.86 -42.95 -0.09
CA GLU A 1026 -3.87 -43.90 0.45
C GLU A 1026 -3.03 -43.32 1.58
N LEU A 1027 -2.75 -42.01 1.53
CA LEU A 1027 -1.95 -41.25 2.49
C LEU A 1027 -2.70 -39.96 2.88
N PRO A 1028 -3.78 -40.05 3.68
CA PRO A 1028 -4.65 -38.91 4.00
C PRO A 1028 -3.97 -37.84 4.88
N ASP A 1029 -2.98 -38.23 5.68
CA ASP A 1029 -2.31 -37.34 6.65
C ASP A 1029 -1.12 -36.57 6.04
N LEU A 1030 -0.98 -36.58 4.72
CA LEU A 1030 0.21 -36.08 4.04
C LEU A 1030 0.18 -34.55 3.93
N LEU A 1031 1.14 -33.90 4.60
CA LEU A 1031 1.27 -32.43 4.60
C LEU A 1031 2.18 -31.98 3.46
N LEU A 1032 1.62 -31.20 2.53
CA LEU A 1032 2.31 -30.74 1.32
C LEU A 1032 2.49 -29.22 1.33
N VAL A 1033 3.51 -28.76 0.61
CA VAL A 1033 3.73 -27.36 0.24
C VAL A 1033 3.99 -27.32 -1.26
N ALA A 1034 3.25 -26.49 -1.98
CA ALA A 1034 3.46 -26.30 -3.41
C ALA A 1034 4.54 -25.24 -3.63
N GLU A 1035 5.61 -25.58 -4.34
CA GLU A 1035 6.45 -24.54 -4.93
C GLU A 1035 5.78 -24.02 -6.21
N ASP A 1036 5.19 -22.84 -6.08
CA ASP A 1036 4.43 -22.14 -7.12
C ASP A 1036 5.12 -20.85 -7.58
N LEU A 1037 6.45 -20.87 -7.74
CA LEU A 1037 7.20 -19.71 -8.23
C LEU A 1037 7.28 -19.70 -9.76
N GLY A 1038 7.57 -18.52 -10.33
CA GLY A 1038 7.65 -18.32 -11.78
C GLY A 1038 6.32 -17.90 -12.42
N GLN A 1039 6.19 -18.07 -13.74
CA GLN A 1039 4.93 -17.77 -14.44
C GLN A 1039 3.91 -18.90 -14.23
N ILE A 1040 2.89 -18.63 -13.41
CA ILE A 1040 1.88 -19.60 -13.00
C ILE A 1040 0.52 -19.30 -13.66
N SER A 1041 -0.15 -20.32 -14.20
CA SER A 1041 -1.49 -20.21 -14.81
C SER A 1041 -2.62 -20.38 -13.78
N GLU A 1042 -3.83 -19.92 -14.12
CA GLU A 1042 -5.02 -20.09 -13.28
C GLU A 1042 -5.31 -21.55 -12.92
N GLU A 1043 -5.00 -22.48 -13.82
CA GLU A 1043 -5.18 -23.93 -13.59
C GLU A 1043 -4.30 -24.47 -12.46
N VAL A 1044 -3.08 -23.96 -12.33
CA VAL A 1044 -2.16 -24.33 -11.24
C VAL A 1044 -2.70 -23.81 -9.91
N TYR A 1045 -3.18 -22.56 -9.88
CA TYR A 1045 -3.85 -22.02 -8.69
C TYR A 1045 -5.10 -22.81 -8.33
N ARG A 1046 -5.90 -23.23 -9.31
CA ARG A 1046 -7.09 -24.06 -9.09
C ARG A 1046 -6.71 -25.40 -8.47
N LEU A 1047 -5.72 -26.10 -9.01
CA LEU A 1047 -5.25 -27.38 -8.46
C LEU A 1047 -4.71 -27.21 -7.04
N LYS A 1048 -3.84 -26.21 -6.82
CA LYS A 1048 -3.27 -25.91 -5.48
C LYS A 1048 -4.38 -25.67 -4.45
N ASN A 1049 -5.37 -24.84 -4.81
CA ASN A 1049 -6.46 -24.46 -3.93
C ASN A 1049 -7.44 -25.62 -3.69
N GLU A 1050 -7.76 -26.42 -4.71
CA GLU A 1050 -8.58 -27.65 -4.57
C GLU A 1050 -7.91 -28.65 -3.61
N LEU A 1051 -6.59 -28.70 -3.61
CA LEU A 1051 -5.82 -29.54 -2.71
C LEU A 1051 -5.57 -28.92 -1.33
N GLY A 1052 -5.87 -27.63 -1.14
CA GLY A 1052 -5.65 -26.90 0.11
C GLY A 1052 -4.18 -26.61 0.41
N LEU A 1053 -3.29 -26.62 -0.59
CA LEU A 1053 -1.85 -26.53 -0.36
C LEU A 1053 -1.39 -25.08 -0.16
N PRO A 1054 -0.49 -24.81 0.80
CA PRO A 1054 0.18 -23.52 0.88
C PRO A 1054 1.13 -23.33 -0.31
N GLY A 1055 1.16 -22.10 -0.84
CA GLY A 1055 2.16 -21.67 -1.82
C GLY A 1055 3.43 -21.11 -1.15
N MET A 1056 4.37 -20.63 -1.96
CA MET A 1056 5.61 -20.01 -1.52
C MET A 1056 5.67 -18.52 -1.89
N ARG A 1057 6.24 -17.70 -1.00
CA ARG A 1057 6.51 -16.27 -1.27
C ARG A 1057 7.94 -15.95 -0.87
N ILE A 1058 8.70 -15.31 -1.77
CA ILE A 1058 10.13 -15.03 -1.55
C ILE A 1058 10.36 -13.53 -1.54
N LEU A 1059 10.82 -13.00 -0.40
CA LEU A 1059 11.01 -11.57 -0.18
C LEU A 1059 11.90 -10.93 -1.25
N GLN A 1060 13.02 -11.56 -1.62
CA GLN A 1060 13.97 -10.98 -2.58
C GLN A 1060 13.40 -10.64 -3.98
N PHE A 1061 12.21 -11.14 -4.35
CA PHE A 1061 11.62 -10.86 -5.67
C PHE A 1061 10.09 -10.83 -5.75
N HIS A 1062 9.36 -10.98 -4.64
CA HIS A 1062 7.88 -10.84 -4.59
C HIS A 1062 7.41 -9.48 -4.07
N PHE A 1063 8.25 -8.48 -4.25
CA PHE A 1063 7.88 -7.10 -3.98
C PHE A 1063 6.87 -6.63 -5.04
N GLN A 1064 5.69 -6.19 -4.62
CA GLN A 1064 4.65 -5.68 -5.51
C GLN A 1064 4.50 -4.17 -5.32
N ASN A 1065 4.55 -3.42 -6.43
CA ASN A 1065 4.15 -2.03 -6.42
C ASN A 1065 2.63 -1.95 -6.28
N ARG A 1066 2.18 -1.44 -5.14
CA ARG A 1066 0.78 -1.16 -4.87
C ARG A 1066 0.30 0.03 -5.69
N ALA A 1067 -1.01 0.17 -5.81
CA ALA A 1067 -1.65 1.31 -6.47
C ALA A 1067 -1.32 2.67 -5.82
N ASP A 1068 -0.83 2.68 -4.57
CA ASP A 1068 -0.37 3.87 -3.83
C ASP A 1068 1.12 4.21 -4.07
N GLY A 1069 1.79 3.47 -4.96
CA GLY A 1069 3.20 3.67 -5.31
C GLY A 1069 4.20 3.06 -4.32
N ILE A 1070 3.74 2.44 -3.22
CA ILE A 1070 4.58 1.75 -2.25
C ILE A 1070 4.79 0.31 -2.71
N CYS A 1071 6.03 -0.15 -2.59
CA CYS A 1071 6.37 -1.54 -2.81
C CYS A 1071 6.27 -2.30 -1.50
N ASP A 1072 5.47 -3.36 -1.43
CA ASP A 1072 5.37 -4.20 -0.23
C ASP A 1072 5.56 -5.69 -0.55
N PHE A 1073 5.70 -6.49 0.51
CA PHE A 1073 5.77 -7.94 0.43
C PHE A 1073 4.50 -8.51 1.06
N ALA A 1074 3.46 -8.59 0.24
CA ALA A 1074 2.18 -9.15 0.61
C ALA A 1074 2.29 -10.68 0.78
N THR A 1075 1.65 -11.20 1.83
CA THR A 1075 1.55 -12.64 2.09
C THR A 1075 0.12 -12.97 2.48
N GLU A 1076 -0.44 -13.99 1.85
CA GLU A 1076 -1.65 -14.67 2.29
C GLU A 1076 -1.38 -15.52 3.56
N PRO A 1077 -2.39 -15.84 4.37
CA PRO A 1077 -2.18 -16.71 5.54
C PRO A 1077 -1.71 -18.13 5.16
N ASN A 1078 -2.29 -18.75 4.13
CA ASN A 1078 -1.95 -20.11 3.69
C ASN A 1078 -0.74 -20.12 2.74
N CYS A 1079 0.42 -19.66 3.21
CA CYS A 1079 1.67 -19.76 2.47
C CYS A 1079 2.89 -19.94 3.39
N VAL A 1080 4.00 -20.34 2.77
CA VAL A 1080 5.33 -20.38 3.38
C VAL A 1080 6.16 -19.23 2.80
N ALA A 1081 6.53 -18.26 3.65
CA ALA A 1081 7.26 -17.07 3.23
C ALA A 1081 8.75 -17.16 3.58
N TYR A 1082 9.61 -16.69 2.68
CA TYR A 1082 11.06 -16.81 2.78
C TYR A 1082 11.74 -15.46 2.61
N THR A 1083 12.93 -15.28 3.20
CA THR A 1083 13.84 -14.20 2.78
C THR A 1083 14.36 -14.51 1.38
N GLY A 1084 15.00 -15.67 1.23
CA GLY A 1084 15.47 -16.29 -0.01
C GLY A 1084 15.40 -17.82 0.10
N THR A 1085 15.62 -18.52 -1.01
CA THR A 1085 15.75 -19.98 -1.06
C THR A 1085 17.22 -20.39 -1.27
N HIS A 1086 17.48 -21.69 -1.46
CA HIS A 1086 18.81 -22.19 -1.83
C HIS A 1086 19.28 -21.73 -3.22
N ASP A 1087 18.35 -21.38 -4.12
CA ASP A 1087 18.63 -20.87 -5.47
C ASP A 1087 18.90 -19.36 -5.49
N ASN A 1088 18.67 -18.68 -4.38
CA ASN A 1088 18.83 -17.24 -4.26
C ASN A 1088 20.19 -16.86 -3.70
N ASN A 1089 20.58 -15.60 -3.87
CA ASN A 1089 21.71 -15.05 -3.15
C ASN A 1089 21.37 -14.98 -1.64
N THR A 1090 22.41 -14.95 -0.80
CA THR A 1090 22.26 -14.59 0.62
C THR A 1090 21.57 -13.22 0.74
N LEU A 1091 20.82 -12.99 1.80
CA LEU A 1091 20.09 -11.74 1.98
C LEU A 1091 21.01 -10.51 2.01
N ARG A 1092 22.17 -10.64 2.65
CA ARG A 1092 23.22 -9.63 2.64
C ARG A 1092 23.79 -9.42 1.24
N GLY A 1093 24.17 -10.51 0.56
CA GLY A 1093 24.68 -10.45 -0.81
C GLY A 1093 23.70 -9.78 -1.77
N TRP A 1094 22.41 -10.12 -1.66
CA TRP A 1094 21.34 -9.48 -2.42
C TRP A 1094 21.24 -7.98 -2.12
N LEU A 1095 21.23 -7.57 -0.84
CA LEU A 1095 21.21 -6.16 -0.43
C LEU A 1095 22.41 -5.35 -0.93
N GLU A 1096 23.59 -5.96 -0.96
CA GLU A 1096 24.85 -5.31 -1.36
C GLU A 1096 25.05 -5.27 -2.89
N GLU A 1097 24.64 -6.32 -3.60
CA GLU A 1097 25.01 -6.52 -5.01
C GLU A 1097 23.84 -6.43 -6.00
N GLU A 1098 22.61 -6.70 -5.58
CA GLU A 1098 21.45 -6.90 -6.48
C GLU A 1098 20.34 -5.86 -6.29
N VAL A 1099 20.22 -5.24 -5.11
CA VAL A 1099 19.18 -4.25 -4.82
C VAL A 1099 19.48 -2.91 -5.48
N SER A 1100 18.54 -2.43 -6.30
CA SER A 1100 18.62 -1.10 -6.91
C SER A 1100 18.45 0.01 -5.85
N PRO A 1101 18.98 1.23 -6.09
CA PRO A 1101 18.76 2.37 -5.19
C PRO A 1101 17.26 2.66 -4.94
N GLU A 1102 16.41 2.45 -5.95
CA GLU A 1102 14.96 2.60 -5.84
C GLU A 1102 14.36 1.59 -4.86
N LEU A 1103 14.67 0.30 -5.04
CA LEU A 1103 14.18 -0.75 -4.13
C LEU A 1103 14.74 -0.56 -2.73
N ARG A 1104 16.01 -0.15 -2.58
CA ARG A 1104 16.64 0.14 -1.29
C ARG A 1104 15.91 1.23 -0.50
N ASN A 1105 15.46 2.29 -1.19
CA ASN A 1105 14.66 3.34 -0.56
C ASN A 1105 13.26 2.84 -0.17
N GLN A 1106 12.63 1.99 -0.98
CA GLN A 1106 11.36 1.36 -0.63
C GLN A 1106 11.51 0.47 0.61
N LEU A 1107 12.58 -0.35 0.67
CA LEU A 1107 12.93 -1.16 1.84
C LEU A 1107 13.18 -0.29 3.09
N ARG A 1108 13.80 0.89 2.93
CA ARG A 1108 13.98 1.86 4.02
C ARG A 1108 12.65 2.33 4.59
N CYS A 1109 11.67 2.62 3.73
CA CYS A 1109 10.32 2.98 4.15
C CYS A 1109 9.62 1.83 4.89
N LEU A 1110 9.81 0.58 4.44
CA LEU A 1110 9.21 -0.61 5.07
C LEU A 1110 9.83 -0.95 6.43
N THR A 1111 11.15 -0.84 6.55
CA THR A 1111 11.90 -1.18 7.77
C THR A 1111 12.00 -0.02 8.76
N GLY A 1112 11.82 1.22 8.29
CA GLY A 1112 11.96 2.45 9.08
C GLY A 1112 13.41 2.91 9.28
N SER A 1113 14.39 2.23 8.70
CA SER A 1113 15.82 2.53 8.78
C SER A 1113 16.56 2.06 7.53
N GLU A 1114 17.88 2.24 7.45
CA GLU A 1114 18.68 1.58 6.42
C GLU A 1114 18.42 0.05 6.48
N PRO A 1115 18.05 -0.60 5.36
CA PRO A 1115 17.75 -2.02 5.39
C PRO A 1115 19.02 -2.87 5.55
N ASP A 1116 19.00 -3.77 6.53
CA ASP A 1116 19.97 -4.84 6.74
C ASP A 1116 19.29 -6.22 6.80
N SER A 1117 20.08 -7.30 6.83
CA SER A 1117 19.55 -8.67 6.87
C SER A 1117 18.57 -8.88 8.03
N TRP A 1118 18.85 -8.35 9.22
CA TRP A 1118 18.03 -8.57 10.40
C TRP A 1118 16.73 -7.77 10.40
N SER A 1119 16.74 -6.54 9.89
CA SER A 1119 15.55 -5.72 9.69
C SER A 1119 14.57 -6.40 8.71
N LEU A 1120 15.08 -7.07 7.69
CA LEU A 1120 14.28 -7.82 6.71
C LEU A 1120 13.81 -9.17 7.25
N ILE A 1121 14.62 -9.86 8.05
CA ILE A 1121 14.19 -11.06 8.79
C ILE A 1121 13.04 -10.69 9.76
N GLU A 1122 13.18 -9.61 10.51
CA GLU A 1122 12.13 -9.12 11.39
C GLU A 1122 10.85 -8.75 10.61
N TYR A 1123 11.00 -8.05 9.49
CA TYR A 1123 9.90 -7.73 8.59
C TYR A 1123 9.20 -8.99 8.05
N LEU A 1124 9.95 -10.03 7.67
CA LEU A 1124 9.43 -11.34 7.28
C LEU A 1124 8.65 -11.99 8.43
N TYR A 1125 9.21 -12.01 9.65
CA TYR A 1125 8.55 -12.56 10.83
C TYR A 1125 7.25 -11.81 11.15
N SER A 1126 7.14 -10.53 10.83
CA SER A 1126 5.89 -9.78 11.02
C SER A 1126 4.79 -10.13 10.00
N ARG A 1127 5.09 -10.87 8.92
CA ARG A 1127 4.15 -11.15 7.82
C ARG A 1127 3.04 -12.15 8.19
N ARG A 1128 2.00 -12.31 7.38
CA ARG A 1128 0.84 -13.17 7.73
C ARG A 1128 1.05 -14.67 7.52
N ALA A 1129 2.04 -15.06 6.73
CA ALA A 1129 2.31 -16.44 6.36
C ALA A 1129 2.25 -17.42 7.56
N GLU A 1130 1.59 -18.56 7.33
CA GLU A 1130 1.50 -19.71 8.23
C GLU A 1130 2.88 -20.08 8.75
N THR A 1131 3.84 -20.22 7.84
CA THR A 1131 5.24 -20.50 8.16
C THR A 1131 6.15 -19.45 7.54
N VAL A 1132 7.12 -18.95 8.30
CA VAL A 1132 8.26 -18.20 7.76
C VAL A 1132 9.53 -19.02 7.83
N ILE A 1133 10.34 -18.99 6.79
CA ILE A 1133 11.58 -19.75 6.71
C ILE A 1133 12.73 -18.84 6.29
N VAL A 1134 13.82 -18.89 7.04
CA VAL A 1134 15.03 -18.11 6.75
C VAL A 1134 16.18 -19.08 6.48
N PRO A 1135 16.98 -18.94 5.41
CA PRO A 1135 18.21 -19.70 5.23
C PRO A 1135 19.20 -19.47 6.38
N ALA A 1136 19.96 -20.50 6.74
CA ALA A 1136 20.98 -20.39 7.78
C ALA A 1136 22.05 -19.31 7.46
N GLN A 1137 22.34 -19.07 6.18
CA GLN A 1137 23.24 -18.01 5.75
C GLN A 1137 22.76 -16.62 6.15
N ASP A 1138 21.44 -16.39 6.14
CA ASP A 1138 20.85 -15.08 6.38
C ASP A 1138 20.84 -14.75 7.89
N ILE A 1139 20.56 -15.73 8.75
CA ILE A 1139 20.66 -15.53 10.21
C ILE A 1139 22.11 -15.35 10.69
N LEU A 1140 23.07 -15.84 9.92
CA LEU A 1140 24.51 -15.65 10.14
C LEU A 1140 25.06 -14.40 9.43
N ASP A 1141 24.21 -13.67 8.70
CA ASP A 1141 24.55 -12.44 7.95
C ASP A 1141 25.75 -12.59 6.99
N LEU A 1142 25.78 -13.72 6.27
CA LEU A 1142 26.87 -14.10 5.38
C LEU A 1142 26.79 -13.44 4.00
N PRO A 1143 27.93 -13.16 3.33
CA PRO A 1143 27.97 -12.54 2.01
C PRO A 1143 27.66 -13.53 0.86
N SER A 1144 27.58 -13.01 -0.38
CA SER A 1144 27.28 -13.79 -1.60
C SER A 1144 28.17 -15.02 -1.82
N SER A 1145 29.41 -15.02 -1.33
CA SER A 1145 30.32 -16.17 -1.43
C SER A 1145 29.83 -17.41 -0.67
N CYS A 1146 28.83 -17.27 0.20
CA CYS A 1146 28.19 -18.34 0.95
C CYS A 1146 26.88 -18.86 0.31
N ARG A 1147 26.55 -18.41 -0.90
CA ARG A 1147 25.37 -18.87 -1.65
C ARG A 1147 25.37 -20.40 -1.85
N MET A 1148 24.20 -21.02 -1.72
CA MET A 1148 24.08 -22.49 -1.85
C MET A 1148 24.09 -22.95 -3.31
N ASN A 1149 23.28 -22.34 -4.17
CA ASN A 1149 23.23 -22.65 -5.60
C ASN A 1149 23.06 -21.38 -6.45
N THR A 1150 23.71 -21.35 -7.60
CA THR A 1150 23.48 -20.35 -8.66
C THR A 1150 22.88 -21.04 -9.88
N PRO A 1151 21.55 -20.92 -10.11
CA PRO A 1151 20.89 -21.55 -11.24
C PRO A 1151 21.57 -21.21 -12.58
N GLY A 1152 21.74 -22.22 -13.42
CA GLY A 1152 22.39 -22.11 -14.74
C GLY A 1152 23.93 -22.21 -14.73
N ILE A 1153 24.58 -22.32 -13.56
CA ILE A 1153 26.03 -22.59 -13.46
C ILE A 1153 26.25 -24.08 -13.17
N PRO A 1154 27.07 -24.82 -13.95
CA PRO A 1154 27.17 -26.28 -13.82
C PRO A 1154 28.10 -26.79 -12.70
N SER A 1155 28.95 -25.94 -12.11
CA SER A 1155 29.95 -26.34 -11.11
C SER A 1155 30.11 -25.31 -10.00
N GLY A 1156 30.46 -25.76 -8.79
CA GLY A 1156 30.73 -24.89 -7.63
C GLY A 1156 29.53 -24.65 -6.71
N ASN A 1157 28.39 -25.30 -6.98
CA ASN A 1157 27.17 -25.22 -6.17
C ASN A 1157 27.13 -26.34 -5.10
N TRP A 1158 26.24 -26.20 -4.12
CA TRP A 1158 25.95 -27.18 -3.06
C TRP A 1158 27.09 -27.43 -2.07
N MET A 1159 28.12 -26.57 -2.10
CA MET A 1159 29.37 -26.74 -1.35
C MET A 1159 29.42 -25.96 -0.02
N TRP A 1160 28.51 -25.02 0.21
CA TRP A 1160 28.55 -24.19 1.42
C TRP A 1160 28.40 -25.03 2.69
N LYS A 1161 29.27 -24.77 3.67
CA LYS A 1161 29.28 -25.40 4.98
C LYS A 1161 29.35 -24.35 6.07
N MET A 1162 28.59 -24.61 7.12
CA MET A 1162 28.56 -23.84 8.34
C MET A 1162 29.81 -24.15 9.19
N GLU A 1163 30.40 -23.12 9.78
CA GLU A 1163 31.55 -23.25 10.67
C GLU A 1163 31.13 -23.83 12.03
N GLU A 1164 32.03 -24.58 12.68
CA GLU A 1164 31.78 -25.09 14.03
C GLU A 1164 31.73 -23.92 15.04
N GLY A 1165 30.71 -23.91 15.91
CA GLY A 1165 30.57 -22.91 16.97
C GLY A 1165 29.86 -21.60 16.60
N CYS A 1166 29.41 -21.40 15.35
CA CYS A 1166 28.67 -20.18 14.96
C CYS A 1166 27.23 -20.13 15.51
N LEU A 1167 26.71 -21.25 16.03
CA LEU A 1167 25.39 -21.35 16.68
C LEU A 1167 25.49 -20.92 18.14
N THR A 1168 25.42 -19.61 18.38
CA THR A 1168 25.56 -19.05 19.74
C THR A 1168 24.22 -18.95 20.47
N GLU A 1169 24.28 -18.93 21.80
CA GLU A 1169 23.10 -18.67 22.65
C GLU A 1169 22.51 -17.27 22.37
N GLU A 1170 23.35 -16.28 22.05
CA GLU A 1170 22.91 -14.94 21.65
C GLU A 1170 22.06 -14.98 20.37
N LEU A 1171 22.49 -15.73 19.36
CA LEU A 1171 21.76 -15.90 18.12
C LEU A 1171 20.41 -16.60 18.35
N ALA A 1172 20.40 -17.65 19.18
CA ALA A 1172 19.17 -18.35 19.56
C ALA A 1172 18.20 -17.40 20.27
N ASN A 1173 18.68 -16.61 21.23
CA ASN A 1173 17.88 -15.63 21.95
C ASN A 1173 17.33 -14.52 21.04
N LYS A 1174 18.09 -14.09 20.03
CA LYS A 1174 17.65 -13.09 19.05
C LYS A 1174 16.48 -13.61 18.21
N LEU A 1175 16.56 -14.86 17.74
CA LEU A 1175 15.46 -15.52 17.02
C LEU A 1175 14.25 -15.77 17.93
N ALA A 1176 14.47 -16.23 19.17
CA ALA A 1176 13.40 -16.47 20.13
C ALA A 1176 12.60 -15.20 20.46
N LYS A 1177 13.26 -14.03 20.52
CA LYS A 1177 12.59 -12.73 20.66
C LYS A 1177 11.66 -12.45 19.48
N LEU A 1178 12.07 -12.73 18.24
CA LEU A 1178 11.20 -12.56 17.08
C LEU A 1178 10.02 -13.53 17.10
N VAL A 1179 10.26 -14.80 17.47
CA VAL A 1179 9.22 -15.81 17.64
C VAL A 1179 8.17 -15.35 18.65
N SER A 1180 8.60 -14.87 19.82
CA SER A 1180 7.72 -14.35 20.86
C SER A 1180 6.98 -13.08 20.42
N LYS A 1181 7.70 -12.10 19.86
CA LYS A 1181 7.14 -10.82 19.42
C LYS A 1181 6.01 -10.97 18.39
N TYR A 1182 6.12 -11.95 17.49
CA TYR A 1182 5.17 -12.15 16.38
C TYR A 1182 4.32 -13.42 16.52
N ALA A 1183 4.25 -14.00 17.73
CA ALA A 1183 3.47 -15.19 18.07
C ALA A 1183 3.69 -16.35 17.08
N ARG A 1184 4.96 -16.68 16.80
CA ARG A 1184 5.37 -17.76 15.86
C ARG A 1184 5.83 -19.05 16.53
N GLY A 1185 5.56 -19.18 17.83
CA GLY A 1185 5.86 -20.35 18.64
C GLY A 1185 4.59 -20.82 19.35
N SER A 1186 4.59 -22.06 19.83
CA SER A 1186 3.52 -22.54 20.72
C SER A 1186 3.60 -21.83 22.08
N ILE A 1187 2.46 -21.35 22.57
CA ILE A 1187 2.28 -21.00 23.99
C ILE A 1187 2.45 -22.27 24.83
#